data_AF-A0A2V8DN27-F1
#
_entry.id   AF-A0A2V8DN27-F1
#
_cell.length_a   1.000
_cell.length_b   1.000
_cell.length_c   1.000
_cell.angle_alpha   90.00
_cell.angle_beta   90.00
_cell.angle_gamma   90.00
#
_symmetry.space_group_name_H-M   'P 1'
#
loop_
_entity.id
_entity.type
_entity.pdbx_description
1 polymer ?
#
loop_
_entity_poly.entity_id
_entity_poly.type
_entity_poly.pdbx_seq_one_letter_code
_entity_poly.pdbx_strand_id
1 'polypeptide(L)'
;NGIRLVLSNTSKPGQNNPTPNTGYWNAVDPRIFVIPRRANNLFFNVATPADWVQEYNCLYGPGGSAVGFHFDHNLSYAEILDFISNELTADLLRGELDPWMFHQTNLAAYDGTHTLLGDLLDLTFQKYGSYMTFPIVSPSIDAVGGHMKDRTAIRTRPVDATIQANAIVFTSPVDVTVPVTGLKNGAELYAGQWISWVPLSANVSATIPFVSAFSPEISGSSDGAGIRSVTVTTYQPRELLLAFVGAGGPSTSAQSATVSGAGLTWTLVQRVNAQAGTSEIWAATAPAMLTNASVTSTLLQGGYHQSLTVVPFAGSGGIGAFAGANGASSAPTVSLTTTRRNSRLYAVGSDPKHAAARTPGTNQVMVHEFIDAAVNDTFWVQQLSTPVPNAPTTVRLNDTAPTRDPWNFAAVEVVPAATATTVPYVVNMTQASASTAISAAGLNVGVVTTEWSSTVPTGTVISQSPAGGAPALSETAVNLVVSGGVPVTVPNYVGMTQSAASVAITSSGLQVAATTTFSSSPAGIVISQSPVGDTKVIAGSIVSIVVSSGPMPASFSSDSRTVAVTTSGPALLVAFASADGPNAAQTLTVSGGGLAWTRVQRANAQRGTAEIWRALANGPLTNQTITSAEGRTGYQQSLTVMAFTGGTGVGASVIGSAATGAPSVSLVTTRANSMVFGAGNDTTAASPRTVGDGQVMVHQFAAGGDTFWVQGRDGSVPAAGTTVRVNDTAPTADRWNLAAVEILFQ
;
A
#
# COMPACT_ATOMS: atom_id res chain seq x y z
N ASN A 1 -46.09 -39.84 -18.97
CA ASN A 1 -45.27 -38.62 -19.07
C ASN A 1 -44.55 -38.30 -17.76
N GLY A 2 -43.35 -37.73 -17.88
CA GLY A 2 -42.43 -37.43 -16.77
C GLY A 2 -42.51 -36.00 -16.19
N ILE A 3 -43.53 -35.21 -16.54
CA ILE A 3 -43.69 -33.84 -16.01
C ILE A 3 -43.97 -33.90 -14.51
N ARG A 4 -43.16 -33.19 -13.71
CA ARG A 4 -43.29 -33.09 -12.26
C ARG A 4 -43.30 -31.65 -11.74
N LEU A 5 -42.94 -30.69 -12.57
CA LEU A 5 -42.88 -29.26 -12.25
C LEU A 5 -43.61 -28.47 -13.33
N VAL A 6 -44.38 -27.46 -12.93
CA VAL A 6 -45.02 -26.50 -13.83
C VAL A 6 -44.97 -25.09 -13.24
N LEU A 7 -44.98 -24.06 -14.08
CA LEU A 7 -44.98 -22.66 -13.66
C LEU A 7 -46.42 -22.14 -13.56
N SER A 8 -46.72 -21.30 -12.58
CA SER A 8 -47.99 -20.56 -12.48
C SER A 8 -47.85 -19.11 -12.92
N ASN A 9 -48.87 -18.27 -12.65
CA ASN A 9 -48.81 -16.83 -12.81
C ASN A 9 -49.31 -16.15 -11.53
N THR A 10 -48.41 -15.49 -10.79
CA THR A 10 -48.74 -14.88 -9.49
C THR A 10 -49.75 -13.73 -9.58
N SER A 11 -49.97 -13.16 -10.77
CA SER A 11 -51.03 -12.16 -10.99
C SER A 11 -52.45 -12.74 -10.98
N LYS A 12 -52.60 -14.08 -11.02
CA LYS A 12 -53.90 -14.75 -10.97
C LYS A 12 -54.24 -15.14 -9.52
N PRO A 13 -55.47 -14.84 -9.04
CA PRO A 13 -55.92 -15.28 -7.72
C PRO A 13 -55.73 -16.78 -7.53
N GLY A 14 -55.15 -17.18 -6.40
CA GLY A 14 -54.89 -18.59 -6.06
C GLY A 14 -53.68 -19.23 -6.76
N GLN A 15 -52.90 -18.46 -7.52
CA GLN A 15 -51.68 -18.95 -8.19
C GLN A 15 -50.37 -18.38 -7.63
N ASN A 16 -50.45 -17.59 -6.57
CA ASN A 16 -49.28 -17.00 -5.90
C ASN A 16 -48.63 -17.97 -4.91
N ASN A 17 -47.39 -17.68 -4.49
CA ASN A 17 -46.75 -18.42 -3.41
C ASN A 17 -47.55 -18.28 -2.09
N PRO A 18 -47.71 -19.36 -1.30
CA PRO A 18 -48.35 -19.27 0.02
C PRO A 18 -47.50 -18.48 1.03
N THR A 19 -46.18 -18.55 0.89
CA THR A 19 -45.17 -17.80 1.64
C THR A 19 -43.94 -17.59 0.75
N PRO A 20 -43.01 -16.66 1.10
CA PRO A 20 -41.81 -16.44 0.29
C PRO A 20 -41.03 -17.73 0.03
N ASN A 21 -40.66 -17.94 -1.23
CA ASN A 21 -39.86 -19.07 -1.73
C ASN A 21 -40.51 -20.44 -1.55
N THR A 22 -41.85 -20.50 -1.51
CA THR A 22 -42.62 -21.76 -1.51
C THR A 22 -43.43 -21.91 -2.77
N GLY A 23 -43.76 -23.16 -3.09
CA GLY A 23 -44.73 -23.49 -4.14
C GLY A 23 -45.93 -24.21 -3.57
N TYR A 24 -46.71 -24.84 -4.44
CA TYR A 24 -47.88 -25.61 -4.03
C TYR A 24 -48.10 -26.82 -4.93
N TRP A 25 -48.76 -27.83 -4.41
CA TRP A 25 -49.12 -29.01 -5.19
C TRP A 25 -50.32 -28.73 -6.07
N ASN A 26 -50.31 -29.22 -7.31
CA ASN A 26 -51.43 -29.06 -8.22
C ASN A 26 -52.67 -29.77 -7.66
N ALA A 27 -53.81 -29.07 -7.64
CA ALA A 27 -55.05 -29.57 -7.03
C ALA A 27 -55.69 -30.73 -7.79
N VAL A 28 -55.36 -30.92 -9.08
CA VAL A 28 -55.90 -31.97 -9.95
C VAL A 28 -54.95 -33.17 -10.00
N ASP A 29 -53.65 -32.94 -10.18
CA ASP A 29 -52.61 -33.97 -10.12
C ASP A 29 -51.58 -33.66 -9.02
N PRO A 30 -51.72 -34.21 -7.81
CA PRO A 30 -50.85 -33.89 -6.67
C PRO A 30 -49.41 -34.40 -6.85
N ARG A 31 -49.07 -35.08 -7.96
CA ARG A 31 -47.69 -35.44 -8.31
C ARG A 31 -46.93 -34.29 -8.97
N ILE A 32 -47.63 -33.22 -9.35
CA ILE A 32 -47.06 -32.03 -10.00
C ILE A 32 -46.91 -30.92 -8.95
N PHE A 33 -45.69 -30.45 -8.78
CA PHE A 33 -45.40 -29.27 -7.98
C PHE A 33 -45.44 -28.02 -8.85
N VAL A 34 -46.12 -26.98 -8.36
CA VAL A 34 -46.33 -25.72 -9.06
C VAL A 34 -45.39 -24.66 -8.49
N ILE A 35 -44.59 -24.08 -9.39
CA ILE A 35 -43.60 -23.03 -9.12
C ILE A 35 -44.25 -21.68 -9.44
N PRO A 36 -44.45 -20.81 -8.42
CA PRO A 36 -44.95 -19.46 -8.63
C PRO A 36 -44.00 -18.63 -9.50
N ARG A 37 -44.54 -18.03 -10.57
CA ARG A 37 -43.79 -17.17 -11.50
C ARG A 37 -44.43 -15.80 -11.61
N ARG A 38 -43.64 -14.76 -11.44
CA ARG A 38 -44.09 -13.37 -11.50
C ARG A 38 -44.32 -12.94 -12.94
N ALA A 39 -45.50 -12.40 -13.20
CA ALA A 39 -45.71 -11.55 -14.35
C ALA A 39 -45.06 -10.19 -14.06
N ASN A 40 -44.52 -9.58 -15.11
CA ASN A 40 -44.07 -8.20 -15.10
C ASN A 40 -44.77 -7.47 -16.25
N ASN A 41 -44.64 -6.15 -16.28
CA ASN A 41 -45.28 -5.32 -17.30
C ASN A 41 -44.39 -5.11 -18.55
N LEU A 42 -43.37 -5.95 -18.79
CA LEU A 42 -42.75 -6.08 -20.11
C LEU A 42 -43.58 -7.09 -20.92
N PHE A 43 -44.57 -6.58 -21.65
CA PHE A 43 -45.63 -7.40 -22.22
C PHE A 43 -45.12 -8.43 -23.24
N PHE A 44 -45.89 -9.50 -23.42
CA PHE A 44 -45.46 -10.67 -24.20
C PHE A 44 -45.35 -10.44 -25.71
N ASN A 45 -45.93 -9.33 -26.18
CA ASN A 45 -46.18 -8.98 -27.57
C ASN A 45 -45.46 -7.68 -27.99
N VAL A 46 -44.63 -7.08 -27.13
CA VAL A 46 -43.87 -5.87 -27.46
C VAL A 46 -42.45 -6.22 -27.88
N ALA A 47 -41.96 -5.51 -28.91
CA ALA A 47 -40.62 -5.71 -29.47
C ALA A 47 -39.81 -4.41 -29.56
N THR A 48 -40.45 -3.25 -29.59
CA THR A 48 -39.79 -1.95 -29.65
C THR A 48 -40.19 -1.04 -28.48
N PRO A 49 -39.39 0.00 -28.15
CA PRO A 49 -39.75 1.00 -27.14
C PRO A 49 -41.10 1.66 -27.41
N ALA A 50 -41.44 1.90 -28.67
CA ALA A 50 -42.72 2.49 -29.06
C ALA A 50 -43.91 1.57 -28.76
N ASP A 51 -43.79 0.27 -29.05
CA ASP A 51 -44.83 -0.73 -28.76
C ASP A 51 -45.10 -0.78 -27.25
N TRP A 52 -44.02 -0.81 -26.46
CA TRP A 52 -44.13 -0.90 -25.01
C TRP A 52 -44.75 0.36 -24.41
N VAL A 53 -44.31 1.55 -24.82
CA VAL A 53 -44.91 2.84 -24.41
C VAL A 53 -46.39 2.91 -24.76
N GLN A 54 -46.76 2.48 -25.97
CA GLN A 54 -48.15 2.53 -26.42
C GLN A 54 -49.05 1.61 -25.58
N GLU A 55 -48.66 0.34 -25.43
CA GLU A 55 -49.47 -0.64 -24.70
C GLU A 55 -49.52 -0.32 -23.20
N TYR A 56 -48.39 0.08 -22.61
CA TYR A 56 -48.32 0.42 -21.19
C TYR A 56 -49.23 1.60 -20.84
N ASN A 57 -49.22 2.66 -21.65
CA ASN A 57 -50.08 3.82 -21.42
C ASN A 57 -51.56 3.55 -21.76
N CYS A 58 -51.86 2.65 -22.70
CA CYS A 58 -53.23 2.18 -22.94
C CYS A 58 -53.83 1.47 -21.72
N LEU A 59 -52.99 0.77 -20.95
CA LEU A 59 -53.40 0.07 -19.74
C LEU A 59 -53.37 0.99 -18.51
N TYR A 60 -52.25 1.67 -18.27
CA TYR A 60 -51.94 2.35 -17.01
C TYR A 60 -51.84 3.88 -17.11
N GLY A 61 -51.92 4.46 -18.30
CA GLY A 61 -51.97 5.92 -18.45
C GLY A 61 -53.32 6.52 -18.04
N PRO A 62 -53.50 7.85 -18.16
CA PRO A 62 -54.76 8.52 -17.84
C PRO A 62 -55.93 7.96 -18.63
N GLY A 63 -56.93 7.40 -17.94
CA GLY A 63 -58.09 6.77 -18.57
C GLY A 63 -57.82 5.39 -19.18
N GLY A 64 -56.70 4.76 -18.83
CA GLY A 64 -56.33 3.42 -19.28
C GLY A 64 -57.29 2.32 -18.81
N SER A 65 -57.15 1.12 -19.39
CA SER A 65 -58.08 0.01 -19.19
C SER A 65 -57.70 -0.99 -18.08
N ALA A 66 -56.55 -0.83 -17.44
CA ALA A 66 -56.16 -1.67 -16.30
C ALA A 66 -57.08 -1.44 -15.09
N VAL A 67 -57.31 -2.49 -14.30
CA VAL A 67 -58.09 -2.36 -13.06
C VAL A 67 -57.19 -1.88 -11.93
N GLY A 68 -57.47 -0.71 -11.39
CA GLY A 68 -56.84 -0.19 -10.17
C GLY A 68 -55.95 1.03 -10.42
N PHE A 69 -54.64 0.81 -10.46
CA PHE A 69 -53.64 1.88 -10.48
C PHE A 69 -53.48 2.49 -11.88
N HIS A 70 -53.45 3.82 -11.96
CA HIS A 70 -53.16 4.60 -13.16
C HIS A 70 -52.21 5.75 -12.84
N PHE A 71 -51.34 6.08 -13.78
CA PHE A 71 -50.50 7.27 -13.75
C PHE A 71 -51.31 8.52 -14.13
N ASP A 72 -50.91 9.67 -13.62
CA ASP A 72 -51.53 10.97 -13.89
C ASP A 72 -51.13 11.57 -15.25
N HIS A 73 -50.14 10.97 -15.92
CA HIS A 73 -49.72 11.28 -17.28
C HIS A 73 -49.26 10.01 -18.02
N ASN A 74 -49.16 10.10 -19.35
CA ASN A 74 -48.55 9.02 -20.13
C ASN A 74 -47.05 8.99 -19.90
N LEU A 75 -46.52 7.84 -19.53
CA LEU A 75 -45.10 7.64 -19.27
C LEU A 75 -44.30 7.51 -20.56
N SER A 76 -43.09 8.04 -20.53
CA SER A 76 -42.06 7.78 -21.53
C SER A 76 -41.44 6.38 -21.38
N TYR A 77 -40.66 5.96 -22.38
CA TYR A 77 -39.91 4.70 -22.32
C TYR A 77 -38.99 4.63 -21.10
N ALA A 78 -38.26 5.71 -20.81
CA ALA A 78 -37.33 5.76 -19.68
C ALA A 78 -38.06 5.67 -18.32
N GLU A 79 -39.24 6.28 -18.19
CA GLU A 79 -40.04 6.21 -16.96
C GLU A 79 -40.63 4.81 -16.73
N ILE A 80 -41.10 4.15 -17.80
CA ILE A 80 -41.55 2.75 -17.73
C ILE A 80 -40.39 1.84 -17.34
N LEU A 81 -39.23 2.01 -17.99
CA LEU A 81 -38.02 1.23 -17.71
C LEU A 81 -37.57 1.41 -16.25
N ASP A 82 -37.56 2.65 -15.75
CA ASP A 82 -37.23 2.96 -14.36
C ASP A 82 -38.22 2.30 -13.38
N PHE A 83 -39.51 2.46 -13.64
CA PHE A 83 -40.57 1.94 -12.77
C PHE A 83 -40.52 0.41 -12.67
N ILE A 84 -40.43 -0.29 -13.80
CA ILE A 84 -40.40 -1.76 -13.81
C ILE A 84 -39.07 -2.31 -13.29
N SER A 85 -37.94 -1.67 -13.58
CA SER A 85 -36.66 -2.07 -12.98
C SER A 85 -36.67 -1.92 -11.45
N ASN A 86 -37.38 -0.93 -10.87
CA ASN A 86 -37.53 -0.81 -9.43
C ASN A 86 -38.27 -2.02 -8.81
N GLU A 87 -39.30 -2.53 -9.48
CA GLU A 87 -40.03 -3.73 -9.02
C GLU A 87 -39.12 -4.96 -9.03
N LEU A 88 -38.40 -5.19 -10.12
CA LEU A 88 -37.47 -6.32 -10.25
C LEU A 88 -36.30 -6.20 -9.25
N THR A 89 -35.77 -5.00 -9.02
CA THR A 89 -34.76 -4.78 -7.98
C THR A 89 -35.32 -5.11 -6.60
N ALA A 90 -36.56 -4.71 -6.29
CA ALA A 90 -37.18 -5.02 -5.01
C ALA A 90 -37.37 -6.54 -4.81
N ASP A 91 -37.74 -7.28 -5.85
CA ASP A 91 -37.83 -8.74 -5.81
C ASP A 91 -36.48 -9.39 -5.48
N LEU A 92 -35.38 -8.91 -6.11
CA LEU A 92 -34.02 -9.37 -5.78
C LEU A 92 -33.63 -9.06 -4.34
N LEU A 93 -33.94 -7.84 -3.85
CA LEU A 93 -33.61 -7.43 -2.49
C LEU A 93 -34.36 -8.24 -1.42
N ARG A 94 -35.56 -8.76 -1.74
CA ARG A 94 -36.31 -9.66 -0.86
C ARG A 94 -35.72 -11.07 -0.82
N GLY A 95 -34.80 -11.42 -1.73
CA GLY A 95 -34.24 -12.76 -1.85
C GLY A 95 -35.26 -13.78 -2.36
N GLU A 96 -36.16 -13.35 -3.24
CA GLU A 96 -37.20 -14.22 -3.80
C GLU A 96 -36.65 -15.15 -4.89
N LEU A 97 -37.12 -16.39 -4.91
CA LEU A 97 -36.80 -17.40 -5.91
C LEU A 97 -37.84 -17.47 -7.05
N ASP A 98 -38.90 -16.68 -6.98
CA ASP A 98 -39.98 -16.68 -7.96
C ASP A 98 -39.44 -16.22 -9.32
N PRO A 99 -39.49 -17.06 -10.37
CA PRO A 99 -38.96 -16.66 -11.67
C PRO A 99 -39.77 -15.50 -12.27
N TRP A 100 -39.14 -14.71 -13.14
CA TRP A 100 -39.82 -13.68 -13.92
C TRP A 100 -40.25 -14.21 -15.29
N MET A 101 -41.43 -13.77 -15.75
CA MET A 101 -41.96 -14.12 -17.06
C MET A 101 -41.47 -13.16 -18.14
N PHE A 102 -40.87 -13.68 -19.21
CA PHE A 102 -40.52 -12.93 -20.41
C PHE A 102 -40.88 -13.72 -21.67
N HIS A 103 -40.84 -13.05 -22.83
CA HIS A 103 -41.21 -13.65 -24.10
C HIS A 103 -40.20 -13.34 -25.20
N GLN A 104 -40.21 -14.16 -26.25
CA GLN A 104 -39.27 -14.08 -27.36
C GLN A 104 -39.23 -12.71 -28.07
N THR A 105 -40.34 -11.97 -28.11
CA THR A 105 -40.38 -10.63 -28.74
C THR A 105 -39.55 -9.61 -27.97
N ASN A 106 -39.40 -9.78 -26.65
CA ASN A 106 -38.64 -8.85 -25.81
C ASN A 106 -37.13 -8.90 -26.08
N LEU A 107 -36.66 -9.93 -26.80
CA LEU A 107 -35.28 -10.10 -27.26
C LEU A 107 -35.04 -9.54 -28.67
N ALA A 108 -36.06 -8.95 -29.31
CA ALA A 108 -35.89 -8.33 -30.61
C ALA A 108 -34.95 -7.11 -30.50
N ALA A 109 -33.91 -7.08 -31.34
CA ALA A 109 -32.97 -5.98 -31.38
C ALA A 109 -33.59 -4.77 -32.11
N TYR A 110 -34.17 -3.82 -31.37
CA TYR A 110 -35.02 -2.77 -31.95
C TYR A 110 -34.22 -1.69 -32.72
N ASP A 111 -32.92 -1.60 -32.50
CA ASP A 111 -31.99 -0.72 -33.23
C ASP A 111 -30.78 -1.47 -33.81
N GLY A 112 -30.86 -2.81 -33.85
CA GLY A 112 -29.77 -3.69 -34.27
C GLY A 112 -28.78 -4.06 -33.17
N THR A 113 -28.86 -3.45 -31.97
CA THR A 113 -27.95 -3.75 -30.84
C THR A 113 -28.69 -3.98 -29.51
N HIS A 114 -29.67 -3.15 -29.18
CA HIS A 114 -30.36 -3.15 -27.88
C HIS A 114 -31.69 -3.90 -27.95
N THR A 115 -32.10 -4.49 -26.82
CA THR A 115 -33.37 -5.23 -26.67
C THR A 115 -34.10 -4.72 -25.44
N LEU A 116 -35.43 -4.77 -25.43
CA LEU A 116 -36.24 -4.33 -24.28
C LEU A 116 -35.89 -5.10 -23.00
N LEU A 117 -35.65 -6.41 -23.12
CA LEU A 117 -35.24 -7.24 -21.99
C LEU A 117 -33.84 -6.88 -21.50
N GLY A 118 -32.90 -6.61 -22.42
CA GLY A 118 -31.54 -6.19 -22.09
C GLY A 118 -31.53 -4.91 -21.27
N ASP A 119 -32.17 -3.85 -21.79
CA ASP A 119 -32.27 -2.56 -21.10
C ASP A 119 -32.85 -2.70 -19.69
N LEU A 120 -33.91 -3.50 -19.55
CA LEU A 120 -34.58 -3.69 -18.26
C LEU A 120 -33.69 -4.43 -17.25
N LEU A 121 -33.02 -5.50 -17.67
CA LEU A 121 -32.13 -6.26 -16.80
C LEU A 121 -30.87 -5.47 -16.43
N ASP A 122 -30.29 -4.73 -17.38
CA ASP A 122 -29.10 -3.91 -17.14
C ASP A 122 -29.38 -2.84 -16.07
N LEU A 123 -30.49 -2.11 -16.20
CA LEU A 123 -30.87 -1.10 -15.20
C LEU A 123 -31.23 -1.75 -13.85
N THR A 124 -31.91 -2.90 -13.86
CA THR A 124 -32.23 -3.65 -12.65
C THR A 124 -30.97 -4.08 -11.89
N PHE A 125 -29.98 -4.63 -12.60
CA PHE A 125 -28.74 -5.12 -12.00
C PHE A 125 -27.83 -3.97 -11.56
N GLN A 126 -27.80 -2.87 -12.32
CA GLN A 126 -27.13 -1.64 -11.90
C GLN A 126 -27.69 -1.12 -10.58
N LYS A 127 -29.03 -1.03 -10.46
CA LYS A 127 -29.70 -0.61 -9.22
C LYS A 127 -29.43 -1.57 -8.08
N TYR A 128 -29.59 -2.87 -8.30
CA TYR A 128 -29.29 -3.89 -7.28
C TYR A 128 -27.83 -3.79 -6.79
N GLY A 129 -26.87 -3.62 -7.69
CA GLY A 129 -25.44 -3.46 -7.35
C GLY A 129 -25.13 -2.19 -6.54
N SER A 130 -26.01 -1.20 -6.53
CA SER A 130 -25.89 -0.02 -5.66
C SER A 130 -26.33 -0.29 -4.21
N TYR A 131 -27.15 -1.32 -3.98
CA TYR A 131 -27.67 -1.69 -2.66
C TYR A 131 -26.99 -2.93 -2.05
N MET A 132 -26.60 -3.89 -2.90
CA MET A 132 -26.11 -5.20 -2.48
C MET A 132 -24.85 -5.59 -3.24
N THR A 133 -23.97 -6.32 -2.54
CA THR A 133 -22.75 -6.91 -3.11
C THR A 133 -22.89 -8.42 -3.34
N PHE A 134 -24.05 -9.00 -3.01
CA PHE A 134 -24.30 -10.43 -3.15
C PHE A 134 -24.51 -10.79 -4.62
N PRO A 135 -23.88 -11.87 -5.12
CA PRO A 135 -24.01 -12.26 -6.51
C PRO A 135 -25.47 -12.65 -6.85
N ILE A 136 -25.89 -12.34 -8.07
CA ILE A 136 -27.16 -12.84 -8.62
C ILE A 136 -26.88 -14.19 -9.28
N VAL A 137 -27.62 -15.22 -8.88
CA VAL A 137 -27.50 -16.58 -9.44
C VAL A 137 -28.79 -16.90 -10.18
N SER A 138 -28.67 -17.46 -11.38
CA SER A 138 -29.81 -17.87 -12.22
C SER A 138 -29.88 -19.41 -12.30
N PRO A 139 -30.45 -20.09 -11.29
CA PRO A 139 -30.62 -21.54 -11.31
C PRO A 139 -31.62 -21.99 -12.39
N SER A 140 -31.52 -23.25 -12.81
CA SER A 140 -32.52 -23.84 -13.69
C SER A 140 -33.87 -23.98 -13.00
N ILE A 141 -34.96 -24.00 -13.77
CA ILE A 141 -36.33 -24.08 -13.22
C ILE A 141 -36.54 -25.36 -12.38
N ASP A 142 -35.87 -26.47 -12.73
CA ASP A 142 -35.91 -27.68 -11.94
C ASP A 142 -35.21 -27.55 -10.58
N ALA A 143 -34.09 -26.83 -10.52
CA ALA A 143 -33.42 -26.51 -9.26
C ALA A 143 -34.28 -25.58 -8.39
N VAL A 144 -34.86 -24.51 -8.98
CA VAL A 144 -35.83 -23.63 -8.29
C VAL A 144 -36.98 -24.44 -7.73
N GLY A 145 -37.56 -25.33 -8.53
CA GLY A 145 -38.63 -26.23 -8.10
C GLY A 145 -38.22 -27.14 -6.94
N GLY A 146 -37.01 -27.68 -6.97
CA GLY A 146 -36.43 -28.46 -5.88
C GLY A 146 -36.32 -27.64 -4.58
N HIS A 147 -35.70 -26.46 -4.65
CA HIS A 147 -35.52 -25.58 -3.48
C HIS A 147 -36.86 -25.13 -2.88
N MET A 148 -37.81 -24.73 -3.73
CA MET A 148 -39.14 -24.33 -3.28
C MET A 148 -39.92 -25.50 -2.67
N LYS A 149 -39.76 -26.72 -3.19
CA LYS A 149 -40.36 -27.93 -2.63
C LYS A 149 -39.80 -28.22 -1.23
N ASP A 150 -38.49 -28.17 -1.06
CA ASP A 150 -37.84 -28.36 0.24
C ASP A 150 -38.28 -27.27 1.23
N ARG A 151 -38.31 -26.01 0.80
CA ARG A 151 -38.82 -24.89 1.62
C ARG A 151 -40.28 -25.08 2.03
N THR A 152 -41.12 -25.61 1.13
CA THR A 152 -42.52 -25.93 1.41
C THR A 152 -42.64 -27.07 2.44
N ALA A 153 -41.79 -28.10 2.34
CA ALA A 153 -41.73 -29.19 3.31
C ALA A 153 -41.31 -28.68 4.70
N ILE A 154 -40.26 -27.86 4.79
CA ILE A 154 -39.79 -27.25 6.05
C ILE A 154 -40.89 -26.40 6.69
N ARG A 155 -41.65 -25.64 5.90
CA ARG A 155 -42.73 -24.78 6.43
C ARG A 155 -43.92 -25.57 6.96
N THR A 156 -44.27 -26.67 6.31
CA THR A 156 -45.42 -27.50 6.69
C THR A 156 -45.11 -28.45 7.84
N ARG A 157 -43.86 -28.93 7.93
CA ARG A 157 -43.36 -29.78 9.01
C ARG A 157 -41.98 -29.26 9.46
N PRO A 158 -41.93 -28.41 10.50
CA PRO A 158 -40.71 -27.70 10.90
C PRO A 158 -39.52 -28.62 11.18
N VAL A 159 -38.36 -28.21 10.68
CA VAL A 159 -37.06 -28.76 11.07
C VAL A 159 -36.55 -27.94 12.24
N ASP A 160 -36.14 -28.60 13.32
CA ASP A 160 -35.50 -27.96 14.46
C ASP A 160 -33.98 -28.08 14.36
N ALA A 161 -33.29 -27.02 14.77
CA ALA A 161 -31.84 -26.99 14.85
C ALA A 161 -31.41 -26.42 16.21
N THR A 162 -30.60 -27.19 16.94
CA THR A 162 -30.06 -26.77 18.24
C THR A 162 -28.55 -26.61 18.13
N ILE A 163 -28.05 -25.43 18.50
CA ILE A 163 -26.62 -25.17 18.61
C ILE A 163 -26.13 -25.72 19.96
N GLN A 164 -25.14 -26.61 19.90
CA GLN A 164 -24.39 -27.13 21.04
C GLN A 164 -22.97 -26.53 21.05
N ALA A 165 -22.17 -26.83 22.07
CA ALA A 165 -20.84 -26.21 22.26
C ALA A 165 -19.88 -26.41 21.06
N ASN A 166 -19.95 -27.56 20.39
CA ASN A 166 -19.04 -27.92 19.29
C ASN A 166 -19.77 -28.49 18.07
N ALA A 167 -21.09 -28.33 17.98
CA ALA A 167 -21.88 -28.87 16.88
C ALA A 167 -23.23 -28.16 16.74
N ILE A 168 -23.86 -28.31 15.57
CA ILE A 168 -25.29 -28.08 15.38
C ILE A 168 -26.00 -29.43 15.22
N VAL A 169 -27.11 -29.62 15.93
CA VAL A 169 -27.92 -30.84 15.86
C VAL A 169 -29.25 -30.52 15.21
N PHE A 170 -29.55 -31.20 14.10
CA PHE A 170 -30.81 -31.10 13.39
C PHE A 170 -31.72 -32.27 13.75
N THR A 171 -33.02 -31.98 13.92
CA THR A 171 -34.08 -32.99 13.97
C THR A 171 -35.15 -32.61 12.98
N SER A 172 -35.45 -33.52 12.05
CA SER A 172 -36.48 -33.32 11.02
C SER A 172 -37.56 -34.38 11.11
N PRO A 173 -38.85 -34.03 11.08
CA PRO A 173 -39.95 -34.99 11.01
C PRO A 173 -40.20 -35.55 9.59
N VAL A 174 -39.49 -35.02 8.58
CA VAL A 174 -39.59 -35.37 7.15
C VAL A 174 -38.22 -35.61 6.53
N ASP A 175 -38.18 -36.35 5.43
CA ASP A 175 -37.01 -36.34 4.56
C ASP A 175 -36.97 -35.00 3.82
N VAL A 176 -35.88 -34.24 4.01
CA VAL A 176 -35.74 -32.89 3.44
C VAL A 176 -34.29 -32.49 3.36
N THR A 177 -33.95 -31.62 2.40
CA THR A 177 -32.64 -30.99 2.33
C THR A 177 -32.71 -29.57 2.88
N VAL A 178 -31.84 -29.23 3.83
CA VAL A 178 -31.78 -27.89 4.43
C VAL A 178 -30.50 -27.14 4.03
N PRO A 179 -30.59 -25.86 3.62
CA PRO A 179 -29.40 -25.05 3.41
C PRO A 179 -28.83 -24.59 4.76
N VAL A 180 -27.54 -24.81 4.97
CA VAL A 180 -26.80 -24.41 6.18
C VAL A 180 -25.67 -23.47 5.81
N THR A 181 -25.82 -22.19 6.14
CA THR A 181 -24.80 -21.17 5.95
C THR A 181 -23.66 -21.33 6.97
N GLY A 182 -22.43 -21.19 6.51
CA GLY A 182 -21.19 -21.36 7.27
C GLY A 182 -20.58 -22.76 7.20
N LEU A 183 -21.28 -23.76 6.66
CA LEU A 183 -20.79 -25.14 6.54
C LEU A 183 -20.15 -25.36 5.15
N LYS A 184 -18.96 -25.97 5.12
CA LYS A 184 -18.19 -26.23 3.89
C LYS A 184 -18.06 -27.73 3.60
N ASN A 185 -19.18 -28.41 3.34
CA ASN A 185 -19.18 -29.82 2.91
C ASN A 185 -20.14 -30.01 1.72
N GLY A 186 -19.60 -30.21 0.51
CA GLY A 186 -20.42 -30.22 -0.70
C GLY A 186 -21.16 -28.89 -0.93
N ALA A 187 -20.56 -27.79 -0.46
CA ALA A 187 -21.19 -26.48 -0.33
C ALA A 187 -21.07 -25.61 -1.58
N GLU A 188 -22.08 -24.80 -1.85
CA GLU A 188 -21.96 -23.65 -2.76
C GLU A 188 -21.39 -22.44 -2.02
N LEU A 189 -20.68 -21.57 -2.75
CA LEU A 189 -20.21 -20.31 -2.21
C LEU A 189 -21.14 -19.19 -2.68
N TYR A 190 -21.82 -18.54 -1.74
CA TYR A 190 -22.72 -17.43 -2.02
C TYR A 190 -22.39 -16.26 -1.09
N ALA A 191 -22.11 -15.08 -1.66
CA ALA A 191 -21.77 -13.88 -0.91
C ALA A 191 -20.63 -14.07 0.12
N GLY A 192 -19.61 -14.86 -0.21
CA GLY A 192 -18.49 -15.15 0.68
C GLY A 192 -18.79 -16.12 1.82
N GLN A 193 -20.02 -16.65 1.88
CA GLN A 193 -20.44 -17.66 2.85
C GLN A 193 -20.61 -19.02 2.15
N TRP A 194 -20.10 -20.07 2.77
CA TRP A 194 -20.36 -21.43 2.32
C TRP A 194 -21.78 -21.84 2.71
N ILE A 195 -22.56 -22.35 1.78
CA ILE A 195 -23.89 -22.90 2.03
C ILE A 195 -23.85 -24.38 1.68
N SER A 196 -23.92 -25.24 2.69
CA SER A 196 -24.04 -26.69 2.48
C SER A 196 -25.50 -27.10 2.44
N TRP A 197 -25.87 -27.93 1.47
CA TRP A 197 -27.19 -28.54 1.38
C TRP A 197 -27.18 -29.87 2.14
N VAL A 198 -27.74 -29.88 3.34
CA VAL A 198 -27.67 -31.02 4.27
C VAL A 198 -28.93 -31.88 4.11
N PRO A 199 -28.82 -33.12 3.60
CA PRO A 199 -29.94 -34.04 3.59
C PRO A 199 -30.23 -34.54 5.01
N LEU A 200 -31.48 -34.43 5.44
CA LEU A 200 -31.98 -34.92 6.71
C LEU A 200 -32.98 -36.04 6.46
N SER A 201 -32.89 -37.10 7.26
CA SER A 201 -33.85 -38.20 7.24
C SER A 201 -34.91 -38.01 8.32
N ALA A 202 -36.14 -38.40 8.03
CA ALA A 202 -37.26 -38.27 8.94
C ALA A 202 -37.00 -39.01 10.27
N ASN A 203 -37.19 -38.30 11.38
CA ASN A 203 -37.04 -38.77 12.76
C ASN A 203 -35.64 -39.28 13.12
N VAL A 204 -34.61 -38.81 12.42
CA VAL A 204 -33.20 -39.10 12.71
C VAL A 204 -32.50 -37.78 13.07
N SER A 205 -31.78 -37.76 14.19
CA SER A 205 -30.94 -36.61 14.55
C SER A 205 -29.66 -36.60 13.72
N ALA A 206 -29.35 -35.48 13.09
CA ALA A 206 -28.09 -35.26 12.37
C ALA A 206 -27.22 -34.26 13.13
N THR A 207 -26.02 -34.66 13.52
CA THR A 207 -25.05 -33.82 14.24
C THR A 207 -23.94 -33.37 13.31
N ILE A 208 -23.75 -32.06 13.18
CA ILE A 208 -22.70 -31.45 12.36
C ILE A 208 -21.72 -30.71 13.26
N PRO A 209 -20.46 -31.14 13.39
CA PRO A 209 -19.48 -30.48 14.25
C PRO A 209 -19.08 -29.11 13.72
N PHE A 210 -18.85 -28.16 14.63
CA PHE A 210 -18.22 -26.87 14.33
C PHE A 210 -16.71 -27.06 14.15
N VAL A 211 -16.29 -27.31 12.92
CA VAL A 211 -14.88 -27.19 12.55
C VAL A 211 -14.60 -25.72 12.24
N SER A 212 -13.89 -25.00 13.11
CA SER A 212 -13.44 -23.66 12.75
C SER A 212 -12.49 -23.76 11.54
N ALA A 213 -12.70 -22.94 10.52
CA ALA A 213 -12.10 -23.06 9.18
C ALA A 213 -10.56 -22.95 9.11
N PHE A 214 -9.85 -22.87 10.24
CA PHE A 214 -8.40 -23.01 10.32
C PHE A 214 -7.97 -23.28 11.76
N SER A 215 -8.56 -24.25 12.47
CA SER A 215 -8.00 -24.71 13.75
C SER A 215 -7.30 -26.06 13.60
N PRO A 216 -6.06 -26.18 14.08
CA PRO A 216 -5.38 -27.46 14.18
C PRO A 216 -6.09 -28.32 15.22
N GLU A 217 -6.44 -29.55 14.85
CA GLU A 217 -6.61 -30.60 15.85
C GLU A 217 -5.28 -31.35 15.90
N ILE A 218 -4.60 -31.36 17.05
CA ILE A 218 -3.42 -32.23 17.20
C ILE A 218 -3.96 -33.66 17.21
N SER A 219 -3.70 -34.41 16.14
CA SER A 219 -4.14 -35.82 16.05
C SER A 219 -3.44 -36.70 17.07
N GLY A 220 -2.19 -36.37 17.43
CA GLY A 220 -1.46 -37.00 18.51
C GLY A 220 0.06 -36.82 18.41
N SER A 221 0.75 -37.24 19.46
CA SER A 221 2.22 -37.33 19.51
C SER A 221 2.67 -38.73 19.97
N SER A 222 3.87 -39.14 19.59
CA SER A 222 4.48 -40.42 19.97
C SER A 222 5.97 -40.25 20.25
N ASP A 223 6.41 -40.65 21.44
CA ASP A 223 7.69 -40.28 22.04
C ASP A 223 8.58 -41.49 22.44
N GLY A 224 9.91 -41.35 22.34
CA GLY A 224 10.94 -42.26 22.88
C GLY A 224 11.84 -42.95 21.84
N ALA A 225 12.48 -44.08 22.22
CA ALA A 225 13.41 -44.87 21.40
C ALA A 225 12.85 -45.56 20.13
N GLY A 226 13.49 -45.35 18.97
CA GLY A 226 13.22 -46.11 17.75
C GLY A 226 11.97 -45.62 16.99
N ILE A 227 11.35 -46.49 16.19
CA ILE A 227 10.24 -46.12 15.27
C ILE A 227 9.04 -45.55 16.04
N ARG A 228 8.47 -44.43 15.58
CA ARG A 228 7.29 -43.80 16.20
C ARG A 228 6.10 -43.77 15.26
N SER A 229 4.89 -43.95 15.80
CA SER A 229 3.66 -43.92 15.01
C SER A 229 2.56 -43.17 15.74
N VAL A 230 1.81 -42.36 14.98
CA VAL A 230 0.65 -41.57 15.44
C VAL A 230 -0.56 -41.96 14.60
N THR A 231 -1.72 -42.10 15.25
CA THR A 231 -3.00 -42.30 14.55
C THR A 231 -3.61 -40.95 14.20
N VAL A 232 -4.11 -40.78 12.97
CA VAL A 232 -4.69 -39.54 12.45
C VAL A 232 -6.05 -39.77 11.79
N THR A 233 -6.97 -38.86 12.06
CA THR A 233 -8.26 -38.72 11.38
C THR A 233 -8.30 -37.32 10.75
N THR A 234 -8.82 -37.21 9.53
CA THR A 234 -9.07 -35.93 8.85
C THR A 234 -10.56 -35.75 8.63
N TYR A 235 -11.03 -34.50 8.55
CA TYR A 235 -12.46 -34.18 8.54
C TYR A 235 -12.97 -33.69 7.19
N GLN A 236 -12.07 -33.45 6.24
CA GLN A 236 -12.34 -33.02 4.87
C GLN A 236 -11.35 -33.68 3.88
N PRO A 237 -11.74 -33.85 2.60
CA PRO A 237 -10.79 -34.15 1.53
C PRO A 237 -9.80 -33.00 1.34
N ARG A 238 -8.59 -33.33 0.84
CA ARG A 238 -7.49 -32.39 0.55
C ARG A 238 -6.92 -31.67 1.78
N GLU A 239 -7.07 -32.23 2.96
CA GLU A 239 -6.40 -31.69 4.15
C GLU A 239 -4.89 -31.88 4.08
N LEU A 240 -4.15 -30.85 4.49
CA LEU A 240 -2.71 -30.90 4.67
C LEU A 240 -2.42 -31.57 6.03
N LEU A 241 -1.48 -32.51 6.06
CA LEU A 241 -0.91 -33.06 7.29
C LEU A 241 0.55 -32.64 7.39
N LEU A 242 0.97 -32.16 8.56
CA LEU A 242 2.37 -31.98 8.90
C LEU A 242 2.79 -33.00 9.95
N ALA A 243 3.94 -33.62 9.71
CA ALA A 243 4.64 -34.45 10.68
C ALA A 243 5.90 -33.72 11.13
N PHE A 244 5.93 -33.38 12.41
CA PHE A 244 7.04 -32.73 13.09
C PHE A 244 7.87 -33.80 13.80
N VAL A 245 9.14 -33.91 13.43
CA VAL A 245 10.06 -34.89 13.99
C VAL A 245 11.22 -34.17 14.66
N GLY A 246 11.30 -34.28 15.99
CA GLY A 246 12.50 -33.92 16.75
C GLY A 246 13.19 -35.21 17.18
N ALA A 247 14.48 -35.36 16.94
CA ALA A 247 15.20 -36.56 17.33
C ALA A 247 16.61 -36.29 17.81
N GLY A 248 17.06 -37.11 18.75
CA GLY A 248 18.46 -37.23 19.12
C GLY A 248 19.24 -37.92 18.01
N GLY A 249 20.56 -37.88 18.08
CA GLY A 249 21.39 -38.45 17.04
C GLY A 249 22.85 -38.58 17.45
N PRO A 250 23.65 -39.29 16.65
CA PRO A 250 25.07 -39.45 16.92
C PRO A 250 25.76 -38.10 17.00
N SER A 251 26.75 -38.01 17.87
CA SER A 251 27.56 -36.79 18.04
C SER A 251 28.51 -36.53 16.87
N THR A 252 28.75 -37.53 16.01
CA THR A 252 29.77 -37.50 14.94
C THR A 252 29.20 -37.57 13.53
N SER A 253 27.89 -37.75 13.35
CA SER A 253 27.26 -37.81 12.03
C SER A 253 25.85 -37.23 12.06
N ALA A 254 25.37 -36.81 10.89
CA ALA A 254 24.04 -36.25 10.76
C ALA A 254 22.97 -37.33 11.02
N GLN A 255 21.94 -36.98 11.80
CA GLN A 255 20.72 -37.77 11.90
C GLN A 255 19.71 -37.28 10.87
N SER A 256 18.81 -38.17 10.45
CA SER A 256 17.59 -37.79 9.75
C SER A 256 16.46 -38.76 10.01
N ALA A 257 15.25 -38.39 9.62
CA ALA A 257 14.08 -39.27 9.63
C ALA A 257 13.51 -39.49 8.23
N THR A 258 12.70 -40.55 8.09
CA THR A 258 11.79 -40.77 6.97
C THR A 258 10.38 -40.90 7.53
N VAL A 259 9.42 -40.15 6.98
CA VAL A 259 8.00 -40.24 7.35
C VAL A 259 7.23 -41.00 6.28
N SER A 260 6.36 -41.92 6.71
CA SER A 260 5.51 -42.74 5.82
C SER A 260 4.18 -43.08 6.49
N GLY A 261 3.25 -43.71 5.76
CA GLY A 261 1.97 -44.19 6.30
C GLY A 261 0.75 -43.43 5.78
N ALA A 262 -0.42 -43.84 6.26
CA ALA A 262 -1.76 -43.34 5.88
C ALA A 262 -2.10 -43.42 4.37
N GLY A 263 -1.34 -44.20 3.59
CA GLY A 263 -1.50 -44.25 2.13
C GLY A 263 -1.11 -42.94 1.42
N LEU A 264 -0.37 -42.06 2.09
CA LEU A 264 -0.01 -40.74 1.58
C LEU A 264 1.42 -40.69 1.04
N THR A 265 1.66 -39.77 0.11
CA THR A 265 3.01 -39.39 -0.31
C THR A 265 3.51 -38.25 0.57
N TRP A 266 4.53 -38.55 1.39
CA TRP A 266 5.17 -37.59 2.28
C TRP A 266 6.38 -36.93 1.62
N THR A 267 6.49 -35.61 1.77
CA THR A 267 7.58 -34.79 1.25
C THR A 267 8.26 -34.04 2.38
N LEU A 268 9.60 -34.01 2.41
CA LEU A 268 10.35 -33.21 3.37
C LEU A 268 10.20 -31.72 3.04
N VAL A 269 9.76 -30.92 4.01
CA VAL A 269 9.62 -29.46 3.91
C VAL A 269 10.89 -28.77 4.35
N GLN A 270 11.36 -29.08 5.57
CA GLN A 270 12.55 -28.46 6.15
C GLN A 270 13.25 -29.45 7.07
N ARG A 271 14.59 -29.43 7.04
CA ARG A 271 15.45 -30.20 7.94
C ARG A 271 16.52 -29.29 8.53
N VAL A 272 16.79 -29.46 9.82
CA VAL A 272 17.96 -28.89 10.49
C VAL A 272 18.67 -29.99 11.26
N ASN A 273 19.87 -30.34 10.80
CA ASN A 273 20.67 -31.43 11.34
C ASN A 273 22.18 -31.18 11.19
N ALA A 274 22.59 -29.91 11.22
CA ALA A 274 23.99 -29.52 11.10
C ALA A 274 24.84 -29.92 12.33
N GLN A 275 24.18 -30.26 13.43
CA GLN A 275 24.78 -30.79 14.66
C GLN A 275 23.99 -32.01 15.13
N ALA A 276 24.39 -32.59 16.27
CA ALA A 276 23.76 -33.79 16.82
C ALA A 276 22.22 -33.67 16.86
N GLY A 277 21.55 -34.75 16.49
CA GLY A 277 20.10 -34.79 16.34
C GLY A 277 19.58 -34.21 15.02
N THR A 278 18.26 -34.11 14.91
CA THR A 278 17.58 -33.49 13.77
C THR A 278 16.26 -32.85 14.21
N SER A 279 15.85 -31.82 13.48
CA SER A 279 14.51 -31.23 13.53
C SER A 279 13.97 -31.20 12.09
N GLU A 280 12.91 -31.96 11.83
CA GLU A 280 12.36 -32.13 10.49
C GLU A 280 10.86 -31.87 10.44
N ILE A 281 10.43 -31.24 9.37
CA ILE A 281 9.03 -31.02 9.03
C ILE A 281 8.76 -31.75 7.73
N TRP A 282 7.79 -32.65 7.76
CA TRP A 282 7.30 -33.39 6.59
C TRP A 282 5.85 -33.03 6.32
N ALA A 283 5.46 -32.98 5.05
CA ALA A 283 4.11 -32.65 4.62
C ALA A 283 3.52 -33.74 3.71
N ALA A 284 2.22 -33.96 3.83
CA ALA A 284 1.43 -34.76 2.91
C ALA A 284 0.04 -34.14 2.75
N THR A 285 -0.63 -34.39 1.62
CA THR A 285 -2.03 -33.97 1.41
C THR A 285 -2.89 -35.21 1.31
N ALA A 286 -3.92 -35.32 2.15
CA ALA A 286 -4.87 -36.42 2.11
C ALA A 286 -5.89 -36.20 0.99
N PRO A 287 -5.93 -37.03 -0.08
CA PRO A 287 -6.86 -36.81 -1.19
C PRO A 287 -8.33 -37.04 -0.80
N ALA A 288 -8.57 -37.83 0.25
CA ALA A 288 -9.86 -38.12 0.84
C ALA A 288 -9.78 -38.06 2.38
N MET A 289 -10.92 -38.11 3.07
CA MET A 289 -10.94 -38.19 4.52
C MET A 289 -10.24 -39.47 5.01
N LEU A 290 -9.44 -39.34 6.07
CA LEU A 290 -8.74 -40.42 6.74
C LEU A 290 -9.47 -40.73 8.04
N THR A 291 -9.57 -42.01 8.39
CA THR A 291 -10.13 -42.45 9.66
C THR A 291 -9.15 -43.41 10.31
N ASN A 292 -8.64 -43.06 11.49
CA ASN A 292 -7.69 -43.87 12.25
C ASN A 292 -6.48 -44.36 11.42
N ALA A 293 -5.96 -43.53 10.51
CA ALA A 293 -4.83 -43.86 9.68
C ALA A 293 -3.50 -43.71 10.47
N SER A 294 -2.51 -44.56 10.23
CA SER A 294 -1.22 -44.50 10.95
C SER A 294 -0.16 -43.76 10.16
N VAL A 295 0.52 -42.80 10.78
CA VAL A 295 1.70 -42.09 10.26
C VAL A 295 2.91 -42.47 11.10
N THR A 296 4.01 -42.81 10.45
CA THR A 296 5.19 -43.42 11.08
C THR A 296 6.47 -42.67 10.71
N SER A 297 7.31 -42.38 11.71
CA SER A 297 8.67 -41.84 11.57
C SER A 297 9.73 -42.90 11.88
N THR A 298 10.69 -43.07 10.98
CA THR A 298 11.82 -43.98 11.11
C THR A 298 13.13 -43.19 10.99
N LEU A 299 13.99 -43.27 12.01
CA LEU A 299 15.31 -42.62 11.97
C LEU A 299 16.28 -43.35 11.04
N LEU A 300 17.14 -42.60 10.36
CA LEU A 300 18.20 -43.14 9.49
C LEU A 300 19.17 -43.99 10.31
N GLN A 301 19.56 -43.49 11.48
CA GLN A 301 20.39 -44.23 12.43
C GLN A 301 19.53 -44.65 13.62
N GLY A 302 19.41 -45.96 13.82
CA GLY A 302 18.64 -46.55 14.92
C GLY A 302 19.29 -46.38 16.29
N GLY A 303 18.55 -46.70 17.36
CA GLY A 303 19.04 -46.63 18.74
C GLY A 303 18.89 -45.27 19.43
N TYR A 304 18.36 -44.26 18.74
CA TYR A 304 18.11 -42.92 19.29
C TYR A 304 16.62 -42.71 19.59
N HIS A 305 16.35 -41.73 20.45
CA HIS A 305 15.00 -41.32 20.81
C HIS A 305 14.51 -40.20 19.89
N GLN A 306 13.21 -40.17 19.65
CA GLN A 306 12.53 -39.15 18.86
C GLN A 306 11.15 -38.84 19.42
N SER A 307 10.63 -37.68 19.03
CA SER A 307 9.25 -37.26 19.17
C SER A 307 8.68 -37.08 17.77
N LEU A 308 7.54 -37.72 17.50
CA LEU A 308 6.73 -37.49 16.31
C LEU A 308 5.41 -36.85 16.71
N THR A 309 5.11 -35.65 16.21
CA THR A 309 3.81 -35.00 16.35
C THR A 309 3.19 -34.83 14.96
N VAL A 310 1.94 -35.22 14.79
CA VAL A 310 1.23 -35.09 13.51
C VAL A 310 0.02 -34.19 13.65
N VAL A 311 -0.07 -33.17 12.80
CA VAL A 311 -1.12 -32.14 12.83
C VAL A 311 -1.80 -32.02 11.46
N PRO A 312 -3.09 -32.39 11.33
CA PRO A 312 -3.93 -32.03 10.20
C PRO A 312 -4.35 -30.56 10.23
N PHE A 313 -4.43 -29.95 9.04
CA PHE A 313 -4.82 -28.56 8.82
C PHE A 313 -6.00 -28.49 7.85
N ALA A 314 -7.21 -28.54 8.40
CA ALA A 314 -8.44 -28.26 7.67
C ALA A 314 -8.43 -26.81 7.14
N GLY A 315 -8.82 -26.64 5.87
CA GLY A 315 -8.85 -25.32 5.23
C GLY A 315 -7.48 -24.74 4.82
N SER A 316 -6.40 -25.51 4.90
CA SER A 316 -5.08 -25.11 4.42
C SER A 316 -4.99 -25.06 2.89
N GLY A 317 -4.23 -24.08 2.38
CA GLY A 317 -3.83 -23.96 0.98
C GLY A 317 -2.47 -24.58 0.69
N GLY A 318 -1.82 -25.16 1.70
CA GLY A 318 -0.51 -25.81 1.60
C GLY A 318 0.56 -25.16 2.48
N ILE A 319 1.82 -25.34 2.05
CA ILE A 319 3.01 -24.78 2.69
C ILE A 319 3.38 -23.46 2.03
N GLY A 320 3.70 -22.45 2.85
CA GLY A 320 4.27 -21.17 2.43
C GLY A 320 5.79 -21.13 2.61
N ALA A 321 6.29 -20.08 3.27
CA ALA A 321 7.69 -19.98 3.66
C ALA A 321 8.09 -21.02 4.71
N PHE A 322 9.36 -21.42 4.71
CA PHE A 322 9.96 -22.26 5.74
C PHE A 322 11.40 -21.81 5.99
N ALA A 323 11.91 -22.07 7.18
CA ALA A 323 13.25 -21.68 7.57
C ALA A 323 13.80 -22.64 8.62
N GLY A 324 15.12 -22.68 8.77
CA GLY A 324 15.79 -23.49 9.77
C GLY A 324 16.99 -22.78 10.34
N ALA A 325 17.26 -23.01 11.62
CA ALA A 325 18.44 -22.49 12.30
C ALA A 325 18.91 -23.49 13.36
N ASN A 326 20.19 -23.39 13.71
CA ASN A 326 20.80 -24.13 14.80
C ASN A 326 21.75 -23.24 15.58
N GLY A 327 22.03 -23.60 16.83
CA GLY A 327 23.00 -22.92 17.68
C GLY A 327 23.65 -23.91 18.63
N ALA A 328 24.90 -23.66 19.03
CA ALA A 328 25.65 -24.52 19.95
C ALA A 328 25.47 -24.11 21.43
N SER A 329 25.18 -22.83 21.67
CA SER A 329 25.01 -22.25 23.02
C SER A 329 24.30 -20.90 22.92
N SER A 330 23.00 -20.94 22.64
CA SER A 330 22.12 -19.77 22.58
C SER A 330 20.67 -20.18 22.77
N ALA A 331 19.75 -19.22 22.89
CA ALA A 331 18.32 -19.51 22.87
C ALA A 331 17.87 -19.91 21.45
N PRO A 332 17.04 -20.96 21.27
CA PRO A 332 16.54 -21.36 19.96
C PRO A 332 15.72 -20.26 19.28
N THR A 333 16.05 -19.96 18.03
CA THR A 333 15.35 -18.91 17.27
C THR A 333 15.43 -19.13 15.77
N VAL A 334 14.34 -18.85 15.07
CA VAL A 334 14.26 -18.84 13.61
C VAL A 334 13.29 -17.76 13.16
N SER A 335 13.54 -17.12 12.03
CA SER A 335 12.64 -16.13 11.44
C SER A 335 12.29 -16.51 10.02
N LEU A 336 11.03 -16.29 9.64
CA LEU A 336 10.57 -16.44 8.27
C LEU A 336 9.60 -15.30 7.93
N THR A 337 9.50 -14.97 6.65
CA THR A 337 8.59 -13.94 6.14
C THR A 337 7.37 -14.61 5.54
N THR A 338 6.19 -14.33 6.07
CA THR A 338 4.92 -14.91 5.60
C THR A 338 4.66 -14.55 4.14
N THR A 339 4.06 -15.49 3.42
CA THR A 339 3.71 -15.38 2.00
C THR A 339 2.24 -15.07 1.76
N ARG A 340 1.37 -15.33 2.76
CA ARG A 340 -0.08 -15.04 2.69
C ARG A 340 -0.62 -14.48 4.00
N ARG A 341 -1.72 -13.71 3.91
CA ARG A 341 -2.43 -13.20 5.09
C ARG A 341 -3.10 -14.35 5.82
N ASN A 342 -3.28 -14.18 7.12
CA ASN A 342 -3.87 -15.17 8.03
C ASN A 342 -3.14 -16.52 8.09
N SER A 343 -1.83 -16.53 7.77
CA SER A 343 -1.00 -17.73 7.88
C SER A 343 -0.76 -18.15 9.32
N ARG A 344 -0.67 -19.47 9.53
CA ARG A 344 -0.22 -20.06 10.80
C ARG A 344 1.27 -20.41 10.70
N LEU A 345 1.96 -20.31 11.83
CA LEU A 345 3.39 -20.62 11.92
C LEU A 345 3.64 -21.67 12.98
N TYR A 346 4.38 -22.70 12.59
CA TYR A 346 4.77 -23.84 13.42
C TYR A 346 6.29 -24.00 13.39
N ALA A 347 6.83 -24.54 14.47
CA ALA A 347 8.21 -24.98 14.51
C ALA A 347 8.36 -26.26 15.31
N VAL A 348 9.39 -27.03 14.96
CA VAL A 348 9.86 -28.20 15.69
C VAL A 348 11.31 -27.99 16.06
N GLY A 349 11.65 -28.35 17.30
CA GLY A 349 12.99 -28.24 17.83
C GLY A 349 13.48 -29.53 18.47
N SER A 350 14.80 -29.66 18.49
CA SER A 350 15.51 -30.69 19.22
C SER A 350 16.73 -30.11 19.91
N ASP A 351 16.92 -30.52 21.16
CA ASP A 351 18.05 -30.19 21.98
C ASP A 351 18.64 -31.51 22.50
N PRO A 352 19.82 -31.92 22.00
CA PRO A 352 20.45 -33.18 22.36
C PRO A 352 21.24 -33.10 23.69
N LYS A 353 20.99 -32.08 24.54
CA LYS A 353 21.58 -31.96 25.87
C LYS A 353 20.61 -31.38 26.88
N HIS A 354 20.81 -31.75 28.13
CA HIS A 354 20.11 -31.20 29.30
C HIS A 354 18.59 -31.21 29.13
N ALA A 355 17.98 -32.38 29.38
CA ALA A 355 16.53 -32.53 29.38
C ALA A 355 15.88 -31.48 30.30
N ALA A 356 15.21 -30.50 29.68
CA ALA A 356 14.69 -29.33 30.36
C ALA A 356 13.46 -28.79 29.62
N ALA A 357 12.51 -28.28 30.40
CA ALA A 357 11.31 -27.66 29.86
C ALA A 357 11.65 -26.40 29.05
N ARG A 358 10.96 -26.23 27.93
CA ARG A 358 11.08 -25.14 26.97
C ARG A 358 10.13 -24.01 27.33
N THR A 359 10.53 -22.79 27.01
CA THR A 359 9.75 -21.58 27.27
C THR A 359 9.55 -20.80 25.96
N PRO A 360 8.49 -21.11 25.18
CA PRO A 360 8.19 -20.39 23.95
C PRO A 360 8.14 -18.88 24.17
N GLY A 361 8.61 -18.13 23.17
CA GLY A 361 8.59 -16.67 23.21
C GLY A 361 7.17 -16.10 23.29
N THR A 362 7.08 -14.79 23.55
CA THR A 362 5.80 -14.08 23.61
C THR A 362 4.94 -14.35 22.37
N ASN A 363 3.63 -14.52 22.58
CA ASN A 363 2.63 -14.85 21.55
C ASN A 363 2.86 -16.20 20.84
N GLN A 364 3.67 -17.09 21.41
CA GLN A 364 3.81 -18.47 20.98
C GLN A 364 3.30 -19.42 22.05
N VAL A 365 2.82 -20.58 21.64
CA VAL A 365 2.28 -21.61 22.53
C VAL A 365 2.92 -22.95 22.20
N MET A 366 3.13 -23.76 23.24
CA MET A 366 3.61 -25.13 23.10
C MET A 366 2.51 -26.01 22.50
N VAL A 367 2.86 -26.81 21.49
CA VAL A 367 1.97 -27.80 20.86
C VAL A 367 2.24 -29.17 21.47
N HIS A 368 3.51 -29.56 21.57
CA HIS A 368 3.94 -30.81 22.19
C HIS A 368 5.36 -30.65 22.74
N GLU A 369 5.65 -31.32 23.84
CA GLU A 369 6.98 -31.33 24.44
C GLU A 369 7.27 -32.73 24.99
N PHE A 370 8.44 -33.25 24.63
CA PHE A 370 8.99 -34.48 25.19
C PHE A 370 10.33 -34.18 25.86
N ILE A 371 10.30 -34.14 27.19
CA ILE A 371 11.48 -34.01 28.05
C ILE A 371 11.99 -35.41 28.36
N ASP A 372 13.06 -35.83 27.71
CA ASP A 372 13.57 -37.19 27.78
C ASP A 372 14.77 -37.28 28.73
N ALA A 373 14.48 -37.43 30.02
CA ALA A 373 15.51 -37.57 31.04
C ALA A 373 16.35 -38.86 30.91
N ALA A 374 15.90 -39.86 30.14
CA ALA A 374 16.62 -41.12 29.98
C ALA A 374 17.83 -40.98 29.06
N VAL A 375 17.75 -40.12 28.05
CA VAL A 375 18.86 -39.79 27.14
C VAL A 375 19.37 -38.36 27.27
N ASN A 376 18.76 -37.57 28.15
CA ASN A 376 19.09 -36.18 28.44
C ASN A 376 18.85 -35.24 27.26
N ASP A 377 17.78 -35.49 26.48
CA ASP A 377 17.38 -34.71 25.32
C ASP A 377 16.03 -34.01 25.56
N THR A 378 15.70 -32.98 24.79
CA THR A 378 14.34 -32.44 24.70
C THR A 378 13.93 -32.23 23.25
N PHE A 379 12.70 -32.60 22.93
CA PHE A 379 12.08 -32.37 21.63
C PHE A 379 10.78 -31.61 21.83
N TRP A 380 10.50 -30.64 20.97
CA TRP A 380 9.29 -29.84 21.13
C TRP A 380 8.72 -29.37 19.80
N VAL A 381 7.42 -29.08 19.80
CA VAL A 381 6.70 -28.44 18.71
C VAL A 381 5.99 -27.22 19.30
N GLN A 382 6.12 -26.07 18.64
CA GLN A 382 5.46 -24.84 19.06
C GLN A 382 4.81 -24.14 17.87
N GLN A 383 3.90 -23.20 18.15
CA GLN A 383 3.24 -22.38 17.15
C GLN A 383 3.02 -20.95 17.64
N LEU A 384 2.63 -20.05 16.74
CA LEU A 384 2.03 -18.79 17.17
C LEU A 384 0.64 -19.01 17.77
N SER A 385 0.33 -18.21 18.78
CA SER A 385 -0.98 -18.15 19.45
C SER A 385 -2.12 -17.66 18.53
N THR A 386 -1.80 -16.82 17.55
CA THR A 386 -2.75 -16.25 16.59
C THR A 386 -2.18 -16.28 15.17
N PRO A 387 -3.01 -16.42 14.12
CA PRO A 387 -2.55 -16.29 12.74
C PRO A 387 -1.96 -14.91 12.46
N VAL A 388 -1.00 -14.85 11.54
CA VAL A 388 -0.36 -13.60 11.12
C VAL A 388 -1.33 -12.85 10.19
N PRO A 389 -1.88 -11.69 10.58
CA PRO A 389 -2.99 -11.07 9.86
C PRO A 389 -2.59 -10.50 8.49
N ASN A 390 -1.30 -10.17 8.29
CA ASN A 390 -0.80 -9.51 7.09
C ASN A 390 0.36 -10.30 6.47
N ALA A 391 0.56 -10.12 5.17
CA ALA A 391 1.72 -10.61 4.44
C ALA A 391 2.18 -9.56 3.40
N PRO A 392 3.49 -9.40 3.17
CA PRO A 392 4.58 -10.09 3.89
C PRO A 392 4.74 -9.57 5.33
N THR A 393 5.05 -10.46 6.27
CA THR A 393 5.42 -10.09 7.65
C THR A 393 6.49 -11.04 8.15
N THR A 394 7.64 -10.50 8.54
CA THR A 394 8.72 -11.30 9.15
C THR A 394 8.36 -11.61 10.60
N VAL A 395 8.23 -12.90 10.92
CA VAL A 395 7.91 -13.35 12.27
C VAL A 395 9.04 -14.23 12.80
N ARG A 396 9.38 -14.01 14.07
CA ARG A 396 10.35 -14.82 14.80
C ARG A 396 9.61 -15.86 15.64
N LEU A 397 9.91 -17.14 15.41
CA LEU A 397 9.62 -18.21 16.36
C LEU A 397 10.86 -18.42 17.23
N ASN A 398 10.69 -18.50 18.54
CA ASN A 398 11.80 -18.66 19.46
C ASN A 398 11.38 -19.36 20.74
N ASP A 399 12.35 -20.00 21.36
CA ASP A 399 12.32 -20.50 22.73
C ASP A 399 13.31 -19.65 23.55
N THR A 400 12.96 -19.27 24.77
CA THR A 400 13.75 -18.34 25.59
C THR A 400 14.68 -19.03 26.58
N ALA A 401 14.47 -20.31 26.87
CA ALA A 401 15.34 -21.11 27.73
C ALA A 401 15.16 -22.61 27.46
N PRO A 402 16.24 -23.42 27.57
CA PRO A 402 17.60 -23.07 27.97
C PRO A 402 18.41 -22.29 26.90
N THR A 403 19.48 -21.59 27.33
CA THR A 403 20.29 -20.71 26.46
C THR A 403 21.74 -21.15 26.29
N ARG A 404 22.14 -22.26 26.91
CA ARG A 404 23.53 -22.74 26.89
C ARG A 404 23.72 -24.04 26.12
N ASP A 405 22.63 -24.58 25.59
CA ASP A 405 22.55 -25.91 25.00
C ASP A 405 22.56 -25.84 23.48
N PRO A 406 23.02 -26.92 22.80
CA PRO A 406 22.89 -27.03 21.37
C PRO A 406 21.42 -27.25 20.98
N TRP A 407 20.95 -26.65 19.89
CA TRP A 407 19.58 -26.82 19.42
C TRP A 407 19.47 -26.82 17.90
N ASN A 408 18.61 -27.66 17.34
CA ASN A 408 18.13 -27.56 15.97
C ASN A 408 16.69 -27.02 16.00
N PHE A 409 16.33 -26.15 15.07
CA PHE A 409 14.99 -25.58 15.04
C PHE A 409 14.52 -25.32 13.59
N ALA A 410 13.47 -26.03 13.18
CA ALA A 410 12.86 -25.90 11.86
C ALA A 410 11.48 -25.24 12.00
N ALA A 411 11.15 -24.30 11.11
CA ALA A 411 9.88 -23.60 11.09
C ALA A 411 9.22 -23.62 9.71
N VAL A 412 7.89 -23.56 9.71
CA VAL A 412 7.06 -23.60 8.52
C VAL A 412 5.84 -22.69 8.64
N GLU A 413 5.50 -22.05 7.53
CA GLU A 413 4.24 -21.37 7.28
C GLU A 413 3.21 -22.34 6.70
N VAL A 414 2.06 -22.41 7.35
CA VAL A 414 0.86 -23.03 6.80
C VAL A 414 -0.04 -21.91 6.31
N VAL A 415 -0.28 -21.86 5.01
CA VAL A 415 -1.11 -20.81 4.41
C VAL A 415 -2.58 -21.23 4.39
N PRO A 416 -3.53 -20.30 4.57
CA PRO A 416 -4.94 -20.62 4.35
C PRO A 416 -5.21 -20.94 2.88
N ALA A 417 -6.25 -21.73 2.62
CA ALA A 417 -6.74 -21.97 1.28
C ALA A 417 -7.23 -20.65 0.68
N ALA A 418 -6.82 -20.38 -0.56
CA ALA A 418 -7.33 -19.21 -1.26
C ALA A 418 -8.84 -19.35 -1.43
N THR A 419 -9.59 -18.30 -1.06
CA THR A 419 -11.04 -18.29 -1.21
C THR A 419 -11.40 -17.71 -2.57
N ALA A 420 -12.41 -18.29 -3.23
CA ALA A 420 -12.94 -17.68 -4.43
C ALA A 420 -13.66 -16.38 -4.07
N THR A 421 -13.45 -15.35 -4.88
CA THR A 421 -14.11 -14.06 -4.80
C THR A 421 -14.38 -13.56 -6.23
N THR A 422 -15.13 -12.48 -6.35
CA THR A 422 -15.42 -11.86 -7.63
C THR A 422 -14.68 -10.53 -7.72
N VAL A 423 -14.05 -10.26 -8.85
CA VAL A 423 -13.38 -8.97 -9.09
C VAL A 423 -14.44 -7.88 -9.16
N PRO A 424 -14.37 -6.81 -8.34
CA PRO A 424 -15.35 -5.73 -8.38
C PRO A 424 -15.24 -4.93 -9.69
N TYR A 425 -16.35 -4.33 -10.12
CA TYR A 425 -16.36 -3.35 -11.21
C TYR A 425 -15.90 -2.00 -10.67
N VAL A 426 -14.71 -1.57 -11.06
CA VAL A 426 -14.08 -0.32 -10.60
C VAL A 426 -13.75 0.67 -11.72
N VAL A 427 -14.04 0.32 -12.98
CA VAL A 427 -13.99 1.27 -14.11
C VAL A 427 -14.92 2.46 -13.84
N ASN A 428 -14.47 3.67 -14.20
CA ASN A 428 -15.14 4.95 -13.91
C ASN A 428 -15.23 5.34 -12.41
N MET A 429 -14.63 4.58 -11.50
CA MET A 429 -14.45 5.03 -10.11
C MET A 429 -13.17 5.86 -9.96
N THR A 430 -13.11 6.71 -8.93
CA THR A 430 -11.83 7.33 -8.52
C THR A 430 -10.85 6.25 -8.07
N GLN A 431 -9.54 6.44 -8.30
CA GLN A 431 -8.51 5.48 -7.88
C GLN A 431 -8.64 5.10 -6.39
N ALA A 432 -8.97 6.07 -5.53
CA ALA A 432 -9.19 5.84 -4.11
C ALA A 432 -10.38 4.88 -3.86
N SER A 433 -11.53 5.14 -4.47
CA SER A 433 -12.72 4.30 -4.31
C SER A 433 -12.52 2.90 -4.91
N ALA A 434 -11.86 2.81 -6.06
CA ALA A 434 -11.45 1.55 -6.67
C ALA A 434 -10.57 0.71 -5.73
N SER A 435 -9.57 1.35 -5.10
CA SER A 435 -8.67 0.69 -4.15
C SER A 435 -9.40 0.15 -2.93
N THR A 436 -10.37 0.90 -2.41
CA THR A 436 -11.25 0.47 -1.31
C THR A 436 -12.11 -0.74 -1.73
N ALA A 437 -12.74 -0.69 -2.90
CA ALA A 437 -13.57 -1.78 -3.40
C ALA A 437 -12.78 -3.08 -3.63
N ILE A 438 -11.59 -2.99 -4.24
CA ILE A 438 -10.67 -4.12 -4.44
C ILE A 438 -10.29 -4.74 -3.09
N SER A 439 -9.89 -3.90 -2.12
CA SER A 439 -9.48 -4.37 -0.80
C SER A 439 -10.63 -5.03 -0.04
N ALA A 440 -11.85 -4.48 -0.14
CA ALA A 440 -13.06 -5.02 0.48
C ALA A 440 -13.45 -6.39 -0.12
N ALA A 441 -13.13 -6.64 -1.39
CA ALA A 441 -13.34 -7.94 -2.04
C ALA A 441 -12.27 -8.99 -1.65
N GLY A 442 -11.34 -8.67 -0.76
CA GLY A 442 -10.24 -9.55 -0.37
C GLY A 442 -9.15 -9.69 -1.44
N LEU A 443 -9.10 -8.75 -2.40
CA LEU A 443 -8.12 -8.68 -3.48
C LEU A 443 -7.04 -7.63 -3.17
N ASN A 444 -5.96 -7.64 -3.95
CA ASN A 444 -4.88 -6.66 -3.82
C ASN A 444 -4.95 -5.63 -4.94
N VAL A 445 -4.67 -4.37 -4.63
CA VAL A 445 -4.40 -3.37 -5.68
C VAL A 445 -3.06 -3.72 -6.31
N GLY A 446 -3.08 -3.96 -7.61
CA GLY A 446 -1.91 -4.31 -8.41
C GLY A 446 -1.14 -3.08 -8.87
N VAL A 447 -0.54 -3.18 -10.04
CA VAL A 447 0.14 -2.07 -10.69
C VAL A 447 -0.87 -1.01 -11.11
N VAL A 448 -0.62 0.23 -10.75
CA VAL A 448 -1.39 1.39 -11.22
C VAL A 448 -0.56 2.14 -12.25
N THR A 449 -1.04 2.21 -13.49
CA THR A 449 -0.44 3.01 -14.55
C THR A 449 -1.33 4.21 -14.88
N THR A 450 -0.77 5.20 -15.58
CA THR A 450 -1.48 6.39 -16.00
C THR A 450 -1.48 6.50 -17.51
N GLU A 451 -2.64 6.80 -18.10
CA GLU A 451 -2.81 7.06 -19.53
C GLU A 451 -3.60 8.36 -19.77
N TRP A 452 -3.35 8.99 -20.91
CA TRP A 452 -4.09 10.20 -21.32
C TRP A 452 -5.50 9.82 -21.80
N SER A 453 -6.51 10.57 -21.36
CA SER A 453 -7.88 10.37 -21.82
C SER A 453 -8.63 11.69 -21.90
N SER A 454 -9.28 11.93 -23.05
CA SER A 454 -10.17 13.08 -23.26
C SER A 454 -11.60 12.83 -22.80
N THR A 455 -11.95 11.59 -22.47
CA THR A 455 -13.31 11.17 -22.11
C THR A 455 -13.44 10.74 -20.65
N VAL A 456 -12.35 10.36 -19.99
CA VAL A 456 -12.33 9.91 -18.59
C VAL A 456 -11.66 10.99 -17.73
N PRO A 457 -12.32 11.50 -16.67
CA PRO A 457 -11.74 12.54 -15.81
C PRO A 457 -10.43 12.12 -15.15
N THR A 458 -9.51 13.08 -14.94
CA THR A 458 -8.24 12.84 -14.24
C THR A 458 -8.45 12.17 -12.89
N GLY A 459 -7.64 11.16 -12.56
CA GLY A 459 -7.72 10.41 -11.30
C GLY A 459 -8.78 9.30 -11.26
N THR A 460 -9.46 9.06 -12.39
CA THR A 460 -10.51 8.02 -12.53
C THR A 460 -9.99 6.82 -13.30
N VAL A 461 -10.41 5.61 -12.94
CA VAL A 461 -10.01 4.35 -13.59
C VAL A 461 -10.58 4.28 -15.01
N ILE A 462 -9.69 4.19 -16.00
CA ILE A 462 -9.99 3.92 -17.41
C ILE A 462 -10.29 2.43 -17.61
N SER A 463 -9.43 1.57 -17.08
CA SER A 463 -9.56 0.12 -17.22
C SER A 463 -8.95 -0.62 -16.03
N GLN A 464 -9.35 -1.87 -15.87
CA GLN A 464 -8.86 -2.76 -14.82
C GLN A 464 -8.50 -4.13 -15.42
N SER A 465 -7.59 -4.85 -14.77
CA SER A 465 -7.29 -6.24 -15.08
C SER A 465 -6.96 -7.02 -13.80
N PRO A 466 -7.66 -8.11 -13.47
CA PRO A 466 -8.74 -8.74 -14.26
C PRO A 466 -10.01 -7.87 -14.39
N ALA A 467 -10.86 -8.20 -15.37
CA ALA A 467 -12.11 -7.49 -15.63
C ALA A 467 -13.11 -7.66 -14.46
N GLY A 468 -13.96 -6.66 -14.24
CA GLY A 468 -15.03 -6.75 -13.24
C GLY A 468 -15.97 -7.92 -13.54
N GLY A 469 -16.43 -8.59 -12.48
CA GLY A 469 -17.25 -9.81 -12.57
C GLY A 469 -16.45 -11.10 -12.77
N ALA A 470 -15.16 -11.04 -13.10
CA ALA A 470 -14.34 -12.24 -13.27
C ALA A 470 -14.16 -12.99 -11.94
N PRO A 471 -14.15 -14.34 -11.94
CA PRO A 471 -13.78 -15.11 -10.77
C PRO A 471 -12.29 -14.93 -10.50
N ALA A 472 -11.94 -14.68 -9.23
CA ALA A 472 -10.57 -14.58 -8.77
C ALA A 472 -10.39 -15.33 -7.46
N LEU A 473 -9.15 -15.70 -7.17
CA LEU A 473 -8.79 -16.15 -5.83
C LEU A 473 -8.45 -14.94 -4.96
N SER A 474 -8.69 -15.04 -3.66
CA SER A 474 -8.28 -14.06 -2.66
C SER A 474 -6.82 -13.65 -2.88
N GLU A 475 -6.51 -12.38 -2.60
CA GLU A 475 -5.19 -11.77 -2.78
C GLU A 475 -4.72 -11.62 -4.24
N THR A 476 -5.54 -12.00 -5.24
CA THR A 476 -5.23 -11.70 -6.65
C THR A 476 -5.06 -10.19 -6.84
N ALA A 477 -4.01 -9.79 -7.57
CA ALA A 477 -3.75 -8.40 -7.88
C ALA A 477 -4.66 -7.89 -9.00
N VAL A 478 -5.30 -6.74 -8.80
CA VAL A 478 -6.10 -6.02 -9.80
C VAL A 478 -5.32 -4.79 -10.23
N ASN A 479 -4.74 -4.84 -11.44
CA ASN A 479 -4.05 -3.73 -12.06
C ASN A 479 -5.05 -2.69 -12.56
N LEU A 480 -4.69 -1.41 -12.47
CA LEU A 480 -5.53 -0.29 -12.86
C LEU A 480 -4.80 0.60 -13.86
N VAL A 481 -5.51 1.04 -14.89
CA VAL A 481 -5.10 2.17 -15.73
C VAL A 481 -5.94 3.37 -15.32
N VAL A 482 -5.31 4.43 -14.85
CA VAL A 482 -5.96 5.66 -14.35
C VAL A 482 -5.76 6.79 -15.34
N SER A 483 -6.78 7.62 -15.51
CA SER A 483 -6.73 8.77 -16.41
C SER A 483 -5.83 9.88 -15.86
N GLY A 484 -4.89 10.34 -16.69
CA GLY A 484 -4.19 11.62 -16.53
C GLY A 484 -5.01 12.82 -17.01
N GLY A 485 -6.19 12.59 -17.60
CA GLY A 485 -7.03 13.60 -18.25
C GLY A 485 -6.52 14.03 -19.61
N VAL A 486 -6.99 15.20 -20.06
CA VAL A 486 -6.50 15.83 -21.30
C VAL A 486 -5.09 16.39 -21.05
N PRO A 487 -4.08 15.99 -21.84
CA PRO A 487 -2.73 16.50 -21.66
C PRO A 487 -2.65 17.98 -22.05
N VAL A 488 -1.86 18.74 -21.29
CA VAL A 488 -1.40 20.08 -21.64
C VAL A 488 0.01 19.98 -22.21
N THR A 489 0.23 20.50 -23.40
CA THR A 489 1.59 20.63 -23.96
C THR A 489 2.26 21.84 -23.32
N VAL A 490 3.45 21.66 -22.73
CA VAL A 490 4.24 22.74 -22.11
C VAL A 490 4.93 23.57 -23.20
N PRO A 491 4.62 24.87 -23.36
CA PRO A 491 5.37 25.77 -24.22
C PRO A 491 6.85 25.93 -23.82
N ASN A 492 7.66 26.45 -24.73
CA ASN A 492 9.02 26.90 -24.43
C ASN A 492 9.02 28.37 -23.97
N TYR A 493 9.50 28.61 -22.75
CA TYR A 493 9.60 29.89 -22.06
C TYR A 493 11.04 30.42 -21.99
N VAL A 494 12.04 29.64 -22.42
CA VAL A 494 13.44 30.07 -22.43
C VAL A 494 13.62 31.30 -23.31
N GLY A 495 14.32 32.31 -22.80
CA GLY A 495 14.51 33.61 -23.44
C GLY A 495 13.42 34.65 -23.14
N MET A 496 12.30 34.26 -22.52
CA MET A 496 11.28 35.20 -22.06
C MET A 496 11.71 35.91 -20.77
N THR A 497 11.08 37.05 -20.47
CA THR A 497 11.17 37.66 -19.13
C THR A 497 10.40 36.79 -18.12
N GLN A 498 10.85 36.77 -16.86
CA GLN A 498 10.17 36.01 -15.79
C GLN A 498 8.68 36.34 -15.70
N SER A 499 8.31 37.62 -15.82
CA SER A 499 6.91 38.05 -15.78
C SER A 499 6.10 37.49 -16.95
N ALA A 500 6.63 37.54 -18.18
CA ALA A 500 5.93 37.03 -19.34
C ALA A 500 5.82 35.50 -19.31
N ALA A 501 6.89 34.80 -18.90
CA ALA A 501 6.87 33.36 -18.71
C ALA A 501 5.84 32.94 -17.66
N SER A 502 5.76 33.64 -16.52
CA SER A 502 4.80 33.32 -15.45
C SER A 502 3.35 33.46 -15.91
N VAL A 503 3.04 34.50 -16.69
CA VAL A 503 1.71 34.69 -17.29
C VAL A 503 1.42 33.57 -18.30
N ALA A 504 2.37 33.23 -19.17
CA ALA A 504 2.18 32.18 -20.18
C ALA A 504 2.00 30.77 -19.58
N ILE A 505 2.73 30.46 -18.50
CA ILE A 505 2.60 29.21 -17.74
C ILE A 505 1.20 29.11 -17.13
N THR A 506 0.78 30.15 -16.42
CA THR A 506 -0.53 30.16 -15.75
C THR A 506 -1.69 30.17 -16.74
N SER A 507 -1.58 30.86 -17.88
CA SER A 507 -2.60 30.82 -18.94
C SER A 507 -2.73 29.45 -19.61
N SER A 508 -1.68 28.63 -19.55
CA SER A 508 -1.71 27.24 -20.04
C SER A 508 -2.34 26.27 -19.03
N GLY A 509 -2.86 26.78 -17.90
CA GLY A 509 -3.40 25.95 -16.81
C GLY A 509 -2.32 25.23 -16.01
N LEU A 510 -1.08 25.71 -16.03
CA LEU A 510 0.07 25.16 -15.32
C LEU A 510 0.47 26.06 -14.14
N GLN A 511 1.27 25.52 -13.22
CA GLN A 511 1.80 26.26 -12.08
C GLN A 511 3.25 26.66 -12.34
N VAL A 512 3.70 27.83 -11.85
CA VAL A 512 5.08 28.31 -12.02
C VAL A 512 5.85 28.20 -10.70
N ALA A 513 7.08 27.68 -10.78
CA ALA A 513 8.06 27.78 -9.72
C ALA A 513 9.31 28.46 -10.29
N ALA A 514 9.75 29.57 -9.72
CA ALA A 514 10.90 30.32 -10.24
C ALA A 514 12.05 30.32 -9.25
N THR A 515 13.25 30.00 -9.73
CA THR A 515 14.51 30.20 -9.02
C THR A 515 15.41 31.15 -9.80
N THR A 516 16.45 31.66 -9.15
CA THR A 516 17.40 32.59 -9.77
C THR A 516 18.83 32.05 -9.65
N THR A 517 19.69 32.36 -10.62
CA THR A 517 21.14 32.06 -10.57
C THR A 517 21.92 33.12 -11.34
N PHE A 518 23.22 33.27 -11.08
CA PHE A 518 24.07 34.12 -11.93
C PHE A 518 24.29 33.50 -13.31
N SER A 519 24.22 34.32 -14.35
CA SER A 519 24.57 33.88 -15.71
C SER A 519 25.03 35.05 -16.57
N SER A 520 25.64 34.77 -17.73
CA SER A 520 26.00 35.82 -18.69
C SER A 520 24.80 36.48 -19.37
N SER A 521 23.59 35.94 -19.21
CA SER A 521 22.36 36.51 -19.76
C SER A 521 21.92 37.77 -18.99
N PRO A 522 21.10 38.65 -19.59
CA PRO A 522 20.51 39.77 -18.86
C PRO A 522 19.66 39.31 -17.67
N ALA A 523 19.72 40.08 -16.58
CA ALA A 523 18.90 39.81 -15.40
C ALA A 523 17.39 39.81 -15.73
N GLY A 524 16.65 38.85 -15.16
CA GLY A 524 15.20 38.69 -15.35
C GLY A 524 14.80 37.81 -16.54
N ILE A 525 15.75 37.26 -17.30
CA ILE A 525 15.48 36.35 -18.43
C ILE A 525 15.49 34.88 -17.97
N VAL A 526 14.52 34.10 -18.43
CA VAL A 526 14.48 32.65 -18.22
C VAL A 526 15.59 32.00 -19.05
N ILE A 527 16.49 31.29 -18.37
CA ILE A 527 17.64 30.60 -19.00
C ILE A 527 17.44 29.10 -19.11
N SER A 528 16.56 28.51 -18.30
CA SER A 528 16.15 27.12 -18.43
C SER A 528 14.77 26.90 -17.83
N GLN A 529 14.14 25.81 -18.25
CA GLN A 529 12.87 25.35 -17.69
C GLN A 529 12.87 23.83 -17.52
N SER A 530 12.00 23.34 -16.64
CA SER A 530 11.66 21.93 -16.50
C SER A 530 10.17 21.81 -16.14
N PRO A 531 9.37 21.03 -16.89
CA PRO A 531 9.74 20.24 -18.06
C PRO A 531 10.16 21.10 -19.27
N VAL A 532 10.94 20.52 -20.18
CA VAL A 532 11.33 21.18 -21.43
C VAL A 532 10.12 21.41 -22.33
N GLY A 533 10.25 22.35 -23.28
CA GLY A 533 9.20 22.64 -24.26
C GLY A 533 8.71 21.38 -24.98
N ASP A 534 7.43 21.42 -25.38
CA ASP A 534 6.68 20.36 -26.06
C ASP A 534 6.42 19.10 -25.22
N THR A 535 6.84 19.06 -23.95
CA THR A 535 6.49 17.97 -23.03
C THR A 535 5.00 17.99 -22.73
N LYS A 536 4.34 16.83 -22.75
CA LYS A 536 2.94 16.69 -22.31
C LYS A 536 2.86 16.43 -20.82
N VAL A 537 2.04 17.22 -20.12
CA VAL A 537 1.85 17.13 -18.67
C VAL A 537 0.37 17.17 -18.32
N ILE A 538 0.06 16.82 -17.07
CA ILE A 538 -1.29 16.94 -16.52
C ILE A 538 -1.56 18.44 -16.27
N ALA A 539 -2.79 18.90 -16.50
CA ALA A 539 -3.20 20.24 -16.09
C ALA A 539 -2.88 20.50 -14.61
N GLY A 540 -2.38 21.69 -14.28
CA GLY A 540 -1.92 22.05 -12.94
C GLY A 540 -0.50 21.59 -12.58
N SER A 541 0.22 20.89 -13.47
CA SER A 541 1.62 20.53 -13.24
C SER A 541 2.51 21.76 -13.07
N ILE A 542 3.56 21.63 -12.26
CA ILE A 542 4.53 22.71 -12.02
C ILE A 542 5.56 22.76 -13.15
N VAL A 543 5.77 23.96 -13.70
CA VAL A 543 6.90 24.31 -14.56
C VAL A 543 7.89 25.12 -13.74
N SER A 544 9.04 24.52 -13.48
CA SER A 544 10.18 25.17 -12.83
C SER A 544 10.98 25.96 -13.85
N ILE A 545 11.15 27.26 -13.64
CA ILE A 545 11.98 28.14 -14.48
C ILE A 545 13.19 28.63 -13.67
N VAL A 546 14.36 28.64 -14.31
CA VAL A 546 15.56 29.28 -13.77
C VAL A 546 15.73 30.61 -14.46
N VAL A 547 15.83 31.68 -13.68
CA VAL A 547 15.91 33.07 -14.14
C VAL A 547 17.32 33.61 -13.89
N SER A 548 17.89 34.28 -14.88
CA SER A 548 19.18 34.95 -14.71
C SER A 548 19.07 36.10 -13.72
N SER A 549 20.03 36.22 -12.80
CA SER A 549 20.28 37.43 -11.99
C SER A 549 21.27 38.38 -12.64
N GLY A 550 21.65 38.15 -13.90
CA GLY A 550 22.77 38.82 -14.54
C GLY A 550 24.12 38.18 -14.18
N PRO A 551 25.22 38.75 -14.70
CA PRO A 551 26.56 38.28 -14.39
C PRO A 551 26.86 38.41 -12.90
N MET A 552 27.64 37.47 -12.36
CA MET A 552 28.17 37.60 -11.01
C MET A 552 28.98 38.91 -10.88
N PRO A 553 28.78 39.70 -9.82
CA PRO A 553 29.51 40.95 -9.63
C PRO A 553 31.02 40.72 -9.62
N ALA A 554 31.78 41.66 -10.17
CA ALA A 554 33.22 41.53 -10.27
C ALA A 554 33.85 41.41 -8.86
N SER A 555 34.60 40.33 -8.63
CA SER A 555 35.32 40.07 -7.39
C SER A 555 36.83 40.16 -7.61
N PHE A 556 37.51 40.88 -6.73
CA PHE A 556 38.96 40.99 -6.69
C PHE A 556 39.41 40.40 -5.37
N SER A 557 40.09 39.26 -5.41
CA SER A 557 40.48 38.50 -4.23
C SER A 557 42.00 38.41 -4.11
N SER A 558 42.48 38.44 -2.88
CA SER A 558 43.89 38.32 -2.54
C SER A 558 44.04 37.54 -1.25
N ASP A 559 44.96 36.59 -1.25
CA ASP A 559 45.40 35.83 -0.08
C ASP A 559 46.37 36.66 0.79
N SER A 560 46.19 37.99 0.78
CA SER A 560 47.08 38.99 1.37
C SER A 560 46.31 40.27 1.73
N ARG A 561 47.02 41.28 2.23
CA ARG A 561 46.52 42.61 2.64
C ARG A 561 45.89 43.41 1.52
N THR A 562 46.39 43.23 0.30
CA THR A 562 46.17 44.20 -0.77
C THR A 562 45.58 43.53 -1.99
N VAL A 563 44.62 44.21 -2.61
CA VAL A 563 44.06 43.81 -3.90
C VAL A 563 43.92 45.02 -4.82
N ALA A 564 44.21 44.81 -6.10
CA ALA A 564 44.01 45.82 -7.12
C ALA A 564 42.59 45.72 -7.68
N VAL A 565 41.86 46.83 -7.67
CA VAL A 565 40.45 46.92 -8.09
C VAL A 565 40.34 47.78 -9.34
N THR A 566 39.60 47.26 -10.33
CA THR A 566 39.24 47.99 -11.55
C THR A 566 37.73 47.95 -11.74
N THR A 567 37.08 49.08 -11.96
CA THR A 567 35.63 49.17 -12.25
C THR A 567 35.39 49.94 -13.53
N SER A 568 34.37 49.56 -14.30
CA SER A 568 34.01 50.22 -15.56
C SER A 568 33.23 51.52 -15.38
N GLY A 569 32.75 51.81 -14.16
CA GLY A 569 31.95 52.99 -13.85
C GLY A 569 31.65 53.10 -12.36
N PRO A 570 30.66 53.94 -11.97
CA PRO A 570 30.23 54.06 -10.59
C PRO A 570 29.74 52.72 -10.03
N ALA A 571 30.21 52.37 -8.84
CA ALA A 571 29.87 51.11 -8.19
C ALA A 571 29.91 51.26 -6.67
N LEU A 572 29.07 50.46 -5.99
CA LEU A 572 29.28 50.16 -4.59
C LEU A 572 30.39 49.13 -4.49
N LEU A 573 31.46 49.45 -3.76
CA LEU A 573 32.47 48.49 -3.37
C LEU A 573 32.15 47.94 -1.98
N VAL A 574 32.24 46.63 -1.84
CA VAL A 574 32.17 45.96 -0.54
C VAL A 574 33.43 45.13 -0.35
N ALA A 575 34.18 45.46 0.69
CA ALA A 575 35.36 44.74 1.10
C ALA A 575 34.99 43.74 2.20
N PHE A 576 35.22 42.47 1.90
CA PHE A 576 35.13 41.32 2.77
C PHE A 576 36.55 41.02 3.24
N ALA A 577 36.86 41.45 4.47
CA ALA A 577 38.21 41.38 5.02
C ALA A 577 38.19 40.48 6.25
N SER A 578 39.03 39.46 6.25
CA SER A 578 39.11 38.49 7.34
C SER A 578 40.55 38.25 7.70
N ALA A 579 40.83 38.10 8.99
CA ALA A 579 42.19 37.83 9.46
C ALA A 579 42.16 36.86 10.62
N ASP A 580 43.23 36.09 10.73
CA ASP A 580 43.56 35.45 11.99
C ASP A 580 43.95 36.53 13.02
N GLY A 581 44.06 36.13 14.26
CA GLY A 581 44.38 37.04 15.34
C GLY A 581 45.26 36.38 16.38
N PRO A 582 45.57 37.14 17.44
CA PRO A 582 46.10 36.56 18.66
C PRO A 582 45.18 35.45 19.17
N ASN A 583 45.53 34.80 20.28
CA ASN A 583 44.59 33.97 21.04
C ASN A 583 43.41 34.79 21.65
N ALA A 584 42.89 35.80 20.94
CA ALA A 584 41.85 36.79 21.26
C ALA A 584 41.26 37.39 19.96
N ALA A 585 40.31 38.30 20.08
CA ALA A 585 39.72 39.04 18.96
C ALA A 585 40.76 39.88 18.18
N GLN A 586 40.61 39.94 16.86
CA GLN A 586 41.35 40.84 15.96
C GLN A 586 40.43 41.97 15.46
N THR A 587 41.03 43.00 14.86
CA THR A 587 40.32 44.04 14.13
C THR A 587 41.07 44.42 12.85
N LEU A 588 40.35 44.85 11.82
CA LEU A 588 40.92 45.37 10.58
C LEU A 588 40.51 46.83 10.35
N THR A 589 41.26 47.53 9.51
CA THR A 589 40.85 48.77 8.83
C THR A 589 41.02 48.60 7.33
N VAL A 590 40.06 49.07 6.54
CA VAL A 590 40.15 49.05 5.06
C VAL A 590 40.37 50.48 4.55
N SER A 591 41.34 50.65 3.65
CA SER A 591 41.65 51.94 3.02
C SER A 591 42.14 51.75 1.57
N GLY A 592 42.30 52.85 0.83
CA GLY A 592 42.81 52.83 -0.54
C GLY A 592 41.79 53.27 -1.60
N GLY A 593 42.27 53.41 -2.84
CA GLY A 593 41.48 53.84 -4.00
C GLY A 593 40.94 55.27 -3.96
N GLY A 594 41.40 56.11 -3.02
CA GLY A 594 40.85 57.46 -2.82
C GLY A 594 39.41 57.47 -2.29
N LEU A 595 38.95 56.36 -1.71
CA LEU A 595 37.57 56.19 -1.25
C LEU A 595 37.42 56.33 0.26
N ALA A 596 36.24 56.79 0.69
CA ALA A 596 35.84 56.80 2.09
C ALA A 596 35.23 55.44 2.49
N TRP A 597 36.01 54.61 3.15
CA TRP A 597 35.58 53.29 3.63
C TRP A 597 34.86 53.39 4.97
N THR A 598 33.68 52.76 5.06
CA THR A 598 32.87 52.68 6.29
C THR A 598 32.67 51.21 6.65
N ARG A 599 32.93 50.83 7.91
CA ARG A 599 32.64 49.48 8.39
C ARG A 599 31.14 49.26 8.45
N VAL A 600 30.68 48.21 7.79
CA VAL A 600 29.28 47.76 7.86
C VAL A 600 29.10 46.87 9.07
N GLN A 601 29.97 45.86 9.24
CA GLN A 601 29.80 44.88 10.30
C GLN A 601 31.10 44.13 10.62
N ARG A 602 31.18 43.58 11.84
CA ARG A 602 32.33 42.80 12.35
C ARG A 602 31.87 41.63 13.21
N ALA A 603 32.35 40.43 12.89
CA ALA A 603 32.25 39.24 13.72
C ALA A 603 33.65 38.89 14.25
N ASN A 604 33.87 38.96 15.56
CA ASN A 604 35.16 38.68 16.19
C ASN A 604 35.03 38.19 17.64
N ALA A 605 33.94 37.48 17.95
CA ALA A 605 33.75 36.89 19.27
C ALA A 605 34.57 35.61 19.47
N GLN A 606 35.03 34.98 18.38
CA GLN A 606 36.11 33.98 18.39
C GLN A 606 37.43 34.63 17.97
N ARG A 607 38.52 33.85 17.99
CA ARG A 607 39.84 34.27 17.51
C ARG A 607 39.77 34.78 16.06
N GLY A 608 40.62 35.75 15.74
CA GLY A 608 40.60 36.44 14.46
C GLY A 608 39.43 37.40 14.30
N THR A 609 39.04 37.67 13.06
CA THR A 609 37.94 38.57 12.70
C THR A 609 37.44 38.32 11.28
N ALA A 610 36.15 38.55 11.06
CA ALA A 610 35.53 38.70 9.74
C ALA A 610 34.79 40.04 9.70
N GLU A 611 35.19 40.92 8.80
CA GLU A 611 34.68 42.29 8.67
C GLU A 611 34.17 42.58 7.27
N ILE A 612 33.10 43.37 7.22
CA ILE A 612 32.50 43.88 6.00
C ILE A 612 32.60 45.39 6.02
N TRP A 613 33.15 45.96 4.97
CA TRP A 613 33.32 47.40 4.77
C TRP A 613 32.71 47.80 3.44
N ARG A 614 32.22 49.03 3.34
CA ARG A 614 31.67 49.58 2.09
C ARG A 614 32.32 50.91 1.73
N ALA A 615 32.37 51.19 0.43
CA ALA A 615 32.70 52.49 -0.13
C ALA A 615 31.92 52.72 -1.42
N LEU A 616 31.62 53.98 -1.75
CA LEU A 616 31.01 54.36 -3.04
C LEU A 616 32.10 54.91 -3.96
N ALA A 617 32.29 54.26 -5.11
CA ALA A 617 33.08 54.80 -6.20
C ALA A 617 32.14 55.60 -7.12
N ASN A 618 32.34 56.92 -7.21
CA ASN A 618 31.51 57.80 -8.05
C ASN A 618 31.90 57.76 -9.54
N GLY A 619 32.93 57.01 -9.90
CA GLY A 619 33.45 56.86 -11.26
C GLY A 619 34.27 55.57 -11.39
N PRO A 620 34.79 55.27 -12.60
CA PRO A 620 35.60 54.09 -12.84
C PRO A 620 36.91 54.13 -12.03
N LEU A 621 37.32 52.97 -11.54
CA LEU A 621 38.63 52.77 -10.92
C LEU A 621 39.51 51.99 -11.88
N THR A 622 40.79 52.34 -11.95
CA THR A 622 41.78 51.62 -12.76
C THR A 622 42.94 51.22 -11.89
N ASN A 623 43.10 49.91 -11.67
CA ASN A 623 44.20 49.31 -10.92
C ASN A 623 44.45 49.97 -9.56
N GLN A 624 43.38 50.32 -8.84
CA GLN A 624 43.45 51.01 -7.56
C GLN A 624 43.69 50.00 -6.44
N THR A 625 44.74 50.21 -5.65
CA THR A 625 45.06 49.32 -4.53
C THR A 625 44.14 49.60 -3.34
N ILE A 626 43.43 48.57 -2.90
CA ILE A 626 42.71 48.53 -1.64
C ILE A 626 43.48 47.67 -0.66
N THR A 627 43.60 48.13 0.58
CA THR A 627 44.41 47.51 1.63
C THR A 627 43.58 47.27 2.89
N SER A 628 43.64 46.05 3.42
CA SER A 628 43.26 45.74 4.80
C SER A 628 44.51 45.76 5.70
N ALA A 629 44.43 46.49 6.80
CA ALA A 629 45.48 46.56 7.81
C ALA A 629 44.99 45.99 9.14
N GLU A 630 45.79 45.14 9.74
CA GLU A 630 45.49 44.50 11.02
C GLU A 630 45.74 45.47 12.19
N GLY A 631 44.86 45.42 13.19
CA GLY A 631 45.06 46.15 14.44
C GLY A 631 46.24 45.60 15.25
N ARG A 632 46.54 44.30 15.09
CA ARG A 632 47.76 43.65 15.58
C ARG A 632 48.43 42.95 14.42
N THR A 633 49.66 43.32 14.13
CA THR A 633 50.39 42.87 12.94
C THR A 633 50.94 41.45 13.09
N GLY A 634 51.03 40.74 11.97
CA GLY A 634 51.79 39.49 11.87
C GLY A 634 50.92 38.25 11.75
N TYR A 635 49.63 38.40 11.51
CA TYR A 635 48.72 37.28 11.25
C TYR A 635 48.37 37.20 9.76
N GLN A 636 47.79 36.07 9.38
CA GLN A 636 47.32 35.85 8.03
C GLN A 636 46.00 36.57 7.81
N GLN A 637 45.78 37.05 6.60
CA GLN A 637 44.53 37.71 6.24
C GLN A 637 44.17 37.43 4.79
N SER A 638 42.88 37.58 4.52
CA SER A 638 42.28 37.54 3.19
C SER A 638 41.49 38.82 2.98
N LEU A 639 41.61 39.38 1.78
CA LEU A 639 40.83 40.51 1.34
C LEU A 639 40.18 40.18 0.00
N THR A 640 38.85 40.21 -0.03
CA THR A 640 38.07 40.22 -1.25
C THR A 640 37.29 41.53 -1.35
N VAL A 641 37.44 42.24 -2.46
CA VAL A 641 36.62 43.41 -2.78
C VAL A 641 35.69 43.03 -3.91
N MET A 642 34.39 43.17 -3.71
CA MET A 642 33.39 43.00 -4.75
C MET A 642 32.85 44.35 -5.22
N ALA A 643 32.70 44.52 -6.53
CA ALA A 643 32.16 45.73 -7.15
C ALA A 643 30.75 45.48 -7.70
N PHE A 644 29.77 46.21 -7.15
CA PHE A 644 28.36 46.12 -7.52
C PHE A 644 27.97 47.35 -8.34
N THR A 645 27.99 47.21 -9.67
CA THR A 645 27.50 48.24 -10.59
C THR A 645 26.00 48.48 -10.36
N GLY A 646 25.60 49.73 -10.20
CA GLY A 646 24.21 50.09 -9.86
C GLY A 646 23.82 49.85 -8.40
N GLY A 647 24.75 49.36 -7.56
CA GLY A 647 24.53 49.22 -6.13
C GLY A 647 24.43 50.59 -5.44
N THR A 648 23.41 50.79 -4.63
CA THR A 648 23.14 52.07 -3.94
C THR A 648 23.60 52.08 -2.50
N GLY A 649 23.88 50.91 -1.92
CA GLY A 649 24.30 50.78 -0.53
C GLY A 649 24.18 49.37 0.01
N VAL A 650 24.20 49.26 1.33
CA VAL A 650 23.98 47.99 2.04
C VAL A 650 22.76 48.12 2.96
N GLY A 651 22.03 47.02 3.11
CA GLY A 651 20.81 46.91 3.90
C GLY A 651 21.07 46.18 5.22
N ALA A 652 20.28 45.14 5.49
CA ALA A 652 20.47 44.33 6.70
C ALA A 652 21.88 43.71 6.75
N SER A 653 22.43 43.61 7.95
CA SER A 653 23.68 42.90 8.21
C SER A 653 23.56 42.08 9.50
N VAL A 654 24.29 40.97 9.58
CA VAL A 654 24.24 40.04 10.71
C VAL A 654 25.61 39.44 10.96
N ILE A 655 25.84 38.99 12.20
CA ILE A 655 27.06 38.28 12.61
C ILE A 655 26.73 37.02 13.39
N GLY A 656 27.65 36.07 13.34
CA GLY A 656 27.63 34.87 14.15
C GLY A 656 29.06 34.44 14.43
N SER A 657 29.22 33.80 15.58
CA SER A 657 30.50 33.26 16.04
C SER A 657 30.21 32.05 16.91
N ALA A 658 30.91 30.94 16.71
CA ALA A 658 30.77 29.77 17.58
C ALA A 658 32.10 29.03 17.71
N ALA A 659 32.26 28.32 18.83
CA ALA A 659 33.44 27.51 19.08
C ALA A 659 33.39 26.14 18.37
N THR A 660 32.20 25.69 17.99
CA THR A 660 31.90 24.47 17.25
C THR A 660 30.60 24.65 16.45
N GLY A 661 30.29 23.71 15.56
CA GLY A 661 29.13 23.72 14.66
C GLY A 661 29.45 24.40 13.32
N ALA A 662 28.68 24.09 12.28
CA ALA A 662 28.88 24.71 10.97
C ALA A 662 28.54 26.22 11.01
N PRO A 663 29.35 27.10 10.38
CA PRO A 663 29.05 28.51 10.22
C PRO A 663 27.66 28.76 9.67
N SER A 664 26.88 29.58 10.36
CA SER A 664 25.52 29.89 9.92
C SER A 664 25.03 31.20 10.53
N VAL A 665 24.58 32.10 9.67
CA VAL A 665 23.88 33.34 10.05
C VAL A 665 22.65 33.52 9.18
N SER A 666 21.68 34.32 9.63
CA SER A 666 20.49 34.64 8.83
C SER A 666 20.14 36.11 8.97
N LEU A 667 19.82 36.76 7.86
CA LEU A 667 19.31 38.12 7.82
C LEU A 667 17.98 38.17 7.08
N VAL A 668 17.18 39.17 7.37
CA VAL A 668 15.93 39.45 6.64
C VAL A 668 16.20 40.57 5.67
N THR A 669 15.98 40.35 4.37
CA THR A 669 16.23 41.38 3.35
C THR A 669 15.32 42.59 3.54
N THR A 670 15.84 43.78 3.28
CA THR A 670 15.12 45.05 3.39
C THR A 670 14.57 45.52 2.05
N ARG A 671 15.08 45.00 0.93
CA ARG A 671 14.63 45.38 -0.42
C ARG A 671 14.47 44.16 -1.33
N ALA A 672 13.57 44.29 -2.30
CA ALA A 672 13.47 43.37 -3.43
C ALA A 672 14.71 43.48 -4.33
N ASN A 673 15.04 42.40 -5.01
CA ASN A 673 16.20 42.26 -5.91
C ASN A 673 17.54 42.60 -5.26
N SER A 674 17.65 42.44 -3.93
CA SER A 674 18.91 42.60 -3.21
C SER A 674 19.77 41.35 -3.31
N MET A 675 21.07 41.48 -3.04
CA MET A 675 22.00 40.35 -3.02
C MET A 675 22.54 40.13 -1.62
N VAL A 676 22.92 38.91 -1.26
CA VAL A 676 23.42 38.60 0.08
C VAL A 676 24.76 37.92 -0.01
N PHE A 677 25.76 38.47 0.68
CA PHE A 677 27.12 37.95 0.74
C PHE A 677 27.61 37.94 2.18
N GLY A 678 28.57 37.07 2.47
CA GLY A 678 29.20 37.00 3.77
C GLY A 678 30.68 36.64 3.68
N ALA A 679 31.41 37.05 4.70
CA ALA A 679 32.80 36.72 4.93
C ALA A 679 32.93 35.96 6.24
N GLY A 680 33.75 34.92 6.24
CA GLY A 680 34.07 34.20 7.45
C GLY A 680 35.55 33.90 7.60
N ASN A 681 35.94 33.63 8.83
CA ASN A 681 37.23 33.08 9.18
C ASN A 681 37.04 31.90 10.13
N ASP A 682 37.93 30.94 9.98
CA ASP A 682 38.09 29.77 10.81
C ASP A 682 39.55 29.69 11.20
N THR A 683 39.83 29.65 12.49
CA THR A 683 41.19 29.66 13.01
C THR A 683 41.60 28.29 13.58
N THR A 684 40.90 27.22 13.19
CA THR A 684 41.13 25.87 13.71
C THR A 684 41.14 24.87 12.56
N ALA A 685 42.34 24.43 12.18
CA ALA A 685 42.59 23.46 11.12
C ALA A 685 42.06 23.88 9.74
N ALA A 686 42.97 24.19 8.82
CA ALA A 686 42.61 24.61 7.48
C ALA A 686 41.81 23.51 6.74
N SER A 687 40.61 23.84 6.27
CA SER A 687 39.71 22.90 5.61
C SER A 687 38.86 23.58 4.53
N PRO A 688 38.68 22.95 3.34
CA PRO A 688 37.74 23.41 2.31
C PRO A 688 36.32 23.64 2.87
N ARG A 689 35.65 24.71 2.42
CA ARG A 689 34.30 25.05 2.86
C ARG A 689 33.26 24.53 1.87
N THR A 690 32.14 24.02 2.39
CA THR A 690 31.03 23.49 1.58
C THR A 690 29.77 24.32 1.81
N VAL A 691 29.63 25.41 1.06
CA VAL A 691 28.51 26.35 1.19
C VAL A 691 27.16 25.64 1.02
N GLY A 692 26.14 26.10 1.73
CA GLY A 692 24.80 25.52 1.67
C GLY A 692 24.12 25.67 0.30
N ASP A 693 23.07 24.88 0.06
CA ASP A 693 22.30 24.90 -1.20
C ASP A 693 21.85 26.31 -1.59
N GLY A 694 21.97 26.63 -2.89
CA GLY A 694 21.64 27.95 -3.43
C GLY A 694 22.63 29.06 -3.06
N GLN A 695 23.85 28.72 -2.66
CA GLN A 695 24.95 29.66 -2.44
C GLN A 695 26.15 29.36 -3.34
N VAL A 696 26.97 30.37 -3.58
CA VAL A 696 28.20 30.32 -4.37
C VAL A 696 29.40 30.71 -3.50
N MET A 697 30.51 29.99 -3.67
CA MET A 697 31.80 30.39 -3.13
C MET A 697 32.41 31.48 -4.03
N VAL A 698 32.73 32.64 -3.46
CA VAL A 698 33.38 33.75 -4.16
C VAL A 698 34.91 33.62 -4.06
N HIS A 699 35.40 33.37 -2.85
CA HIS A 699 36.83 33.24 -2.57
C HIS A 699 37.04 32.33 -1.37
N GLN A 700 38.10 31.54 -1.40
CA GLN A 700 38.56 30.78 -0.25
C GLN A 700 40.08 30.80 -0.21
N PHE A 701 40.63 31.04 0.96
CA PHE A 701 42.06 30.98 1.26
C PHE A 701 42.30 30.09 2.48
N ALA A 702 43.11 29.06 2.31
CA ALA A 702 43.47 28.11 3.36
C ALA A 702 45.00 28.14 3.57
N ALA A 703 45.47 28.64 4.70
CA ALA A 703 46.88 28.73 5.02
C ALA A 703 47.11 28.70 6.54
N GLY A 704 48.29 28.26 6.98
CA GLY A 704 48.70 28.37 8.38
C GLY A 704 47.90 27.56 9.41
N GLY A 705 46.92 26.75 8.97
CA GLY A 705 45.95 26.11 9.86
C GLY A 705 44.61 26.85 9.95
N ASP A 706 44.43 27.92 9.18
CA ASP A 706 43.24 28.77 9.15
C ASP A 706 42.56 28.71 7.78
N THR A 707 41.25 29.02 7.75
CA THR A 707 40.47 29.15 6.52
C THR A 707 39.71 30.47 6.52
N PHE A 708 39.88 31.24 5.46
CA PHE A 708 39.15 32.47 5.19
C PHE A 708 38.28 32.26 3.95
N TRP A 709 37.05 32.75 3.96
CA TRP A 709 36.18 32.58 2.81
C TRP A 709 35.20 33.73 2.65
N VAL A 710 34.76 33.91 1.40
CA VAL A 710 33.67 34.79 1.02
C VAL A 710 32.69 33.98 0.20
N GLN A 711 31.42 34.04 0.58
CA GLN A 711 30.33 33.34 -0.08
C GLN A 711 29.13 34.27 -0.26
N GLY A 712 28.18 33.87 -1.08
CA GLY A 712 26.91 34.58 -1.22
C GLY A 712 25.81 33.70 -1.74
N ARG A 713 24.58 34.21 -1.74
CA ARG A 713 23.46 33.53 -2.40
C ARG A 713 23.69 33.49 -3.91
N ASP A 714 23.35 32.38 -4.55
CA ASP A 714 23.35 32.27 -6.00
C ASP A 714 22.15 33.05 -6.58
N GLY A 715 22.44 34.24 -7.11
CA GLY A 715 21.44 35.17 -7.62
C GLY A 715 20.77 36.05 -6.57
N SER A 716 19.96 36.98 -7.07
CA SER A 716 19.27 38.02 -6.29
C SER A 716 18.05 37.50 -5.53
N VAL A 717 17.74 38.12 -4.40
CA VAL A 717 16.59 37.83 -3.55
C VAL A 717 15.40 38.64 -4.08
N PRO A 718 14.37 38.01 -4.68
CA PRO A 718 13.35 38.76 -5.42
C PRO A 718 12.46 39.65 -4.54
N ALA A 719 12.24 39.27 -3.27
CA ALA A 719 11.32 39.96 -2.37
C ALA A 719 12.04 40.50 -1.12
N ALA A 720 11.63 41.70 -0.69
CA ALA A 720 11.96 42.21 0.65
C ALA A 720 11.29 41.34 1.73
N GLY A 721 11.82 41.37 2.95
CA GLY A 721 11.32 40.57 4.06
C GLY A 721 11.70 39.08 3.99
N THR A 722 12.54 38.69 3.02
CA THR A 722 12.95 37.28 2.86
C THR A 722 14.09 36.96 3.83
N THR A 723 13.91 35.95 4.68
CA THR A 723 15.01 35.43 5.50
C THR A 723 15.99 34.66 4.61
N VAL A 724 17.21 35.17 4.50
CA VAL A 724 18.30 34.51 3.79
C VAL A 724 19.31 33.99 4.79
N ARG A 725 19.57 32.68 4.71
CA ARG A 725 20.61 32.02 5.47
C ARG A 725 21.91 32.02 4.67
N VAL A 726 22.99 32.47 5.31
CA VAL A 726 24.36 32.31 4.81
C VAL A 726 25.02 31.28 5.70
N ASN A 727 25.36 30.12 5.14
CA ASN A 727 25.89 29.02 5.91
C ASN A 727 26.83 28.11 5.12
N ASP A 728 27.59 27.36 5.89
CA ASP A 728 28.37 26.21 5.46
C ASP A 728 27.70 24.91 5.97
N THR A 729 28.11 23.77 5.44
CA THR A 729 27.71 22.43 5.90
C THR A 729 28.88 21.68 6.56
N ALA A 730 30.13 22.04 6.28
CA ALA A 730 31.31 21.45 6.91
C ALA A 730 32.55 22.35 6.77
N PRO A 731 33.50 22.32 7.71
CA PRO A 731 33.58 21.49 8.92
C PRO A 731 32.70 21.97 10.09
N THR A 732 32.44 21.08 11.05
CA THR A 732 31.56 21.32 12.23
C THR A 732 32.30 21.31 13.57
N ALA A 733 33.59 20.97 13.60
CA ALA A 733 34.37 20.91 14.85
C ALA A 733 35.09 22.22 15.18
N ASP A 734 35.07 23.16 14.24
CA ASP A 734 36.00 24.27 14.21
C ASP A 734 35.38 25.58 14.73
N ARG A 735 36.25 26.50 15.14
CA ARG A 735 35.83 27.82 15.62
C ARG A 735 35.71 28.79 14.47
N TRP A 736 34.62 29.54 14.39
CA TRP A 736 34.41 30.46 13.29
C TRP A 736 33.85 31.82 13.72
N ASN A 737 34.13 32.83 12.90
CA ASN A 737 33.31 34.03 12.81
C ASN A 737 32.75 34.15 11.40
N LEU A 738 31.52 34.65 11.27
CA LEU A 738 30.85 34.89 10.00
C LEU A 738 30.06 36.19 10.09
N ALA A 739 30.31 37.10 9.16
CA ALA A 739 29.51 38.30 8.96
C ALA A 739 28.80 38.19 7.60
N ALA A 740 27.55 38.63 7.51
CA ALA A 740 26.81 38.70 6.26
C ALA A 740 26.12 40.06 6.09
N VAL A 741 25.91 40.45 4.84
CA VAL A 741 25.36 41.74 4.44
C VAL A 741 24.45 41.61 3.22
N GLU A 742 23.37 42.38 3.23
CA GLU A 742 22.51 42.63 2.08
C GLU A 742 23.06 43.81 1.25
N ILE A 743 23.14 43.63 -0.07
CA ILE A 743 23.54 44.64 -1.05
C ILE A 743 22.29 45.16 -1.76
N LEU A 744 22.12 46.48 -1.77
CA LEU A 744 20.93 47.15 -2.29
C LEU A 744 21.18 47.70 -3.69
N PHE A 745 20.18 47.55 -4.54
CA PHE A 745 20.10 48.13 -5.89
C PHE A 745 18.92 49.09 -5.97
N GLN A 746 18.85 49.90 -7.04
CA GLN A 746 17.72 50.81 -7.28
C GLN A 746 16.40 50.08 -7.53
#